data_AF-A0A661ZAI8-F1
#
_entry.id   AF-A0A661ZAI8-F1
#
_cell.length_a   1.000
_cell.length_b   1.000
_cell.length_c   1.000
_cell.angle_alpha   90.00
_cell.angle_beta   90.00
_cell.angle_gamma   90.00
#
_symmetry.space_group_name_H-M   'P 1'
#
loop_
_entity.id
_entity.type
_entity.pdbx_description
1 polymer ?
#
loop_
_entity_poly.entity_id
_entity_poly.type
_entity_poly.pdbx_seq_one_letter_code
_entity_poly.pdbx_strand_id
1 'polypeptide(L)'
;MKKVFLFIILLIFFWACRKDVGKPRWDIDILAPILKTSISIKDIVPDSISTTDNDGLISLIYSNLLYAFTLDTAFKIPDTSLTYSAKLDNISIDDIVVTNRTSLGDIALNDQQNGSGDLYNTIMNAHNTGTPAVIDPIAQQEYTNLTVDATQYFQTVTLIDGYIDFYIDNQLPIDVTNIVIELKNQNSGTIVLQDTIPMVASHTNLTVTNSLAGKTVEGMMLGTVKIESPGSYGNQVVIDTAMAMTTTVTIRDIKIASATAIFPTQEVINQKEEASIDDNNFKLTKLKAKSGQIKIDVYNTLEQDFSFDYKMPGATLSGNELQISGNIPPANSGVPGIYTTTKDISGYDLNMQGISFVEQIYGDLNGNGFIDADTVNTFYYELIGRIDSNGNLVSISLNDSVYIVMSLQNVVPEYAEGYLGQQSFAVADTSDFEISDIFDNSAISINQAKLSLSVRNQVGVEGSVRINNLTAVNSNINSQVTLNSTITANPFIISKPTNTFDINTNVTPTTTNFELNQNNSNITDLINIYPDKIYYDIEVLTNPNNPPSATNILDDFIYYGDSVTTYINAEIPLSLIAKNLFLSDTANYNLTEEDIKNVNGGNLNLYIDNDFPIESKVQLYLLDANFNIYDSLLILQQNILPAGIIQNSIYTQQKRTKITIPVSVSKLQEIVNSSRILINVEFNTKPENIYVKIYDFYKMNFKIVADFNYSINK
;
A
#
# COMPACT_ATOMS: atom_id res chain seq x y z
N MET A 1 70.72 -84.56 92.92
CA MET A 1 70.68 -83.64 91.78
C MET A 1 70.07 -84.30 90.52
N LYS A 2 68.79 -84.71 90.55
CA LYS A 2 68.06 -85.22 89.35
C LYS A 2 66.61 -84.73 89.24
N LYS A 3 66.01 -84.22 90.34
CA LYS A 3 64.64 -83.70 90.34
C LYS A 3 64.51 -82.19 90.09
N VAL A 4 65.60 -81.43 90.26
CA VAL A 4 65.63 -79.96 89.98
C VAL A 4 65.83 -79.66 88.49
N PHE A 5 66.53 -80.55 87.75
CA PHE A 5 66.77 -80.39 86.32
C PHE A 5 65.51 -80.63 85.47
N LEU A 6 64.59 -81.48 85.95
CA LEU A 6 63.33 -81.77 85.25
C LEU A 6 62.30 -80.63 85.36
N PHE A 7 62.37 -79.83 86.44
CA PHE A 7 61.47 -78.69 86.62
C PHE A 7 61.91 -77.46 85.81
N ILE A 8 63.22 -77.33 85.53
CA ILE A 8 63.77 -76.24 84.70
C ILE A 8 63.51 -76.48 83.21
N ILE A 9 63.45 -77.74 82.75
CA ILE A 9 63.11 -78.08 81.35
C ILE A 9 61.62 -77.85 81.02
N LEU A 10 60.72 -77.95 82.01
CA LEU A 10 59.29 -77.72 81.78
C LEU A 10 58.93 -76.22 81.69
N LEU A 11 59.75 -75.32 82.26
CA LEU A 11 59.50 -73.87 82.22
C LEU A 11 59.95 -73.21 80.90
N ILE A 12 60.79 -73.87 80.10
CA ILE A 12 61.36 -73.31 78.85
C ILE A 12 60.39 -73.47 77.66
N PHE A 13 59.31 -74.25 77.78
CA PHE A 13 58.30 -74.41 76.72
C PHE A 13 57.20 -73.33 76.69
N PHE A 14 57.18 -72.38 77.63
CA PHE A 14 56.19 -71.28 77.62
C PHE A 14 56.67 -69.99 76.92
N TRP A 15 57.89 -69.96 76.38
CA TRP A 15 58.48 -68.76 75.75
C TRP A 15 59.11 -69.06 74.38
N ALA A 16 58.32 -69.57 73.42
CA ALA A 16 58.74 -69.65 72.03
C ALA A 16 57.64 -69.26 71.04
N CYS A 17 57.92 -68.18 70.30
CA CYS A 17 57.30 -67.70 69.05
C CYS A 17 55.78 -67.61 68.98
N ARG A 18 55.25 -66.43 69.33
CA ARG A 18 54.05 -65.90 68.69
C ARG A 18 54.39 -65.66 67.22
N LYS A 19 53.99 -66.58 66.32
CA LYS A 19 53.98 -66.33 64.89
C LYS A 19 53.00 -65.19 64.65
N ASP A 20 53.50 -64.06 64.18
CA ASP A 20 52.65 -62.97 63.71
C ASP A 20 51.89 -63.51 62.49
N VAL A 21 50.67 -63.97 62.73
CA VAL A 21 49.76 -64.37 61.65
C VAL A 21 49.26 -63.06 61.08
N GLY A 22 50.04 -62.49 60.17
CA GLY A 22 49.53 -61.50 59.23
C GLY A 22 48.22 -62.05 58.68
N LYS A 23 47.15 -61.27 58.86
CA LYS A 23 45.79 -61.61 58.46
C LYS A 23 45.80 -62.35 57.12
N PRO A 24 45.09 -63.49 56.97
CA PRO A 24 45.10 -64.22 55.71
C PRO A 24 44.59 -63.30 54.61
N ARG A 25 45.40 -63.16 53.55
CA ARG A 25 45.08 -62.42 52.32
C ARG A 25 44.85 -63.44 51.22
N TRP A 26 43.74 -63.33 50.52
CA TRP A 26 43.45 -64.11 49.32
C TRP A 26 42.95 -63.15 48.25
N ASP A 27 43.49 -63.31 47.05
CA ASP A 27 43.11 -62.52 45.89
C ASP A 27 41.99 -63.25 45.15
N ILE A 28 40.91 -62.53 44.86
CA ILE A 28 39.79 -63.03 44.05
C ILE A 28 39.57 -62.11 42.85
N ASP A 29 39.18 -62.68 41.72
CA ASP A 29 38.82 -61.91 40.53
C ASP A 29 37.33 -61.52 40.60
N ILE A 30 37.04 -60.21 40.51
CA ILE A 30 35.68 -59.66 40.58
C ILE A 30 35.30 -59.07 39.23
N LEU A 31 34.15 -59.50 38.71
CA LEU A 31 33.53 -58.96 37.51
C LEU A 31 32.38 -58.00 37.86
N ALA A 32 32.50 -56.72 37.50
CA ALA A 32 31.46 -55.71 37.77
C ALA A 32 31.20 -54.79 36.56
N PRO A 33 29.94 -54.50 36.18
CA PRO A 33 29.64 -53.54 35.13
C PRO A 33 29.89 -52.11 35.63
N ILE A 34 30.70 -51.34 34.90
CA ILE A 34 31.05 -49.95 35.25
C ILE A 34 30.23 -48.93 34.44
N LEU A 35 30.03 -49.22 33.15
CA LEU A 35 29.42 -48.30 32.19
C LEU A 35 28.58 -49.09 31.19
N LYS A 36 27.40 -48.56 30.85
CA LYS A 36 26.60 -48.99 29.71
C LYS A 36 25.97 -47.77 29.05
N THR A 37 26.29 -47.52 27.79
CA THR A 37 25.72 -46.42 26.99
C THR A 37 25.59 -46.81 25.53
N SER A 38 24.94 -45.98 24.72
CA SER A 38 24.82 -46.16 23.27
C SER A 38 24.93 -44.82 22.56
N ILE A 39 25.55 -44.81 21.38
CA ILE A 39 25.59 -43.65 20.50
C ILE A 39 24.80 -43.98 19.23
N SER A 40 23.85 -43.13 18.87
CA SER A 40 23.14 -43.16 17.60
C SER A 40 23.35 -41.85 16.85
N ILE A 41 23.02 -41.82 15.56
CA ILE A 41 23.12 -40.60 14.75
C ILE A 41 22.10 -39.54 15.17
N LYS A 42 20.95 -39.94 15.74
CA LYS A 42 19.92 -39.04 16.29
C LYS A 42 20.40 -38.29 17.54
N ASP A 43 21.38 -38.82 18.26
CA ASP A 43 21.96 -38.14 19.42
C ASP A 43 22.85 -36.95 19.01
N ILE A 44 23.12 -36.79 17.71
CA ILE A 44 24.11 -35.84 17.16
C ILE A 44 23.49 -34.92 16.13
N VAL A 45 22.53 -35.42 15.33
CA VAL A 45 21.76 -34.58 14.42
C VAL A 45 20.56 -33.99 15.19
N PRO A 46 20.41 -32.66 15.28
CA PRO A 46 19.23 -32.05 15.89
C PRO A 46 17.94 -32.51 15.20
N ASP A 47 16.91 -32.85 15.99
CA ASP A 47 15.59 -33.22 15.47
C ASP A 47 14.98 -32.14 14.56
N SER A 48 15.38 -30.87 14.72
CA SER A 48 14.91 -29.75 13.91
C SER A 48 15.38 -29.78 12.45
N ILE A 49 16.45 -30.51 12.15
CA ILE A 49 17.05 -30.59 10.80
C ILE A 49 17.06 -32.00 10.24
N SER A 50 16.39 -32.96 10.86
CA SER A 50 16.35 -34.34 10.38
C SER A 50 14.93 -34.84 10.17
N THR A 51 14.74 -35.61 9.10
CA THR A 51 13.54 -36.40 8.86
C THR A 51 13.94 -37.85 8.62
N THR A 52 13.02 -38.78 8.87
CA THR A 52 13.21 -40.20 8.62
C THR A 52 12.14 -40.66 7.63
N ASP A 53 12.55 -41.31 6.54
CA ASP A 53 11.60 -41.88 5.59
C ASP A 53 10.93 -43.16 6.14
N ASN A 54 9.98 -43.71 5.39
CA ASN A 54 9.28 -44.93 5.81
C ASN A 54 10.20 -46.16 5.94
N ASP A 55 11.36 -46.14 5.30
CA ASP A 55 12.36 -47.21 5.34
C ASP A 55 13.40 -47.00 6.46
N GLY A 56 13.29 -45.91 7.21
CA GLY A 56 14.21 -45.55 8.30
C GLY A 56 15.44 -44.75 7.87
N LEU A 57 15.58 -44.38 6.60
CA LEU A 57 16.72 -43.58 6.11
C LEU A 57 16.57 -42.15 6.62
N ILE A 58 17.66 -41.62 7.15
CA ILE A 58 17.67 -40.24 7.65
C ILE A 58 18.05 -39.30 6.51
N SER A 59 17.30 -38.21 6.38
CA SER A 59 17.62 -37.07 5.52
C SER A 59 17.77 -35.81 6.35
N LEU A 60 18.78 -35.00 6.03
CA LEU A 60 18.96 -33.66 6.59
C LEU A 60 18.13 -32.66 5.79
N ILE A 61 17.34 -31.84 6.46
CA ILE A 61 16.51 -30.80 5.87
C ILE A 61 17.05 -29.43 6.27
N TYR A 62 17.34 -28.60 5.28
CA TYR A 62 17.73 -27.20 5.45
C TYR A 62 16.71 -26.32 4.76
N SER A 63 16.37 -25.19 5.37
CA SER A 63 15.46 -24.20 4.78
C SER A 63 15.98 -22.81 5.12
N ASN A 64 16.33 -22.03 4.10
CA ASN A 64 16.78 -20.65 4.25
C ASN A 64 15.93 -19.72 3.39
N LEU A 65 15.62 -18.54 3.95
CA LEU A 65 15.00 -17.45 3.19
C LEU A 65 16.07 -16.86 2.27
N LEU A 66 15.84 -16.93 0.95
CA LEU A 66 16.70 -16.25 -0.01
C LEU A 66 16.32 -14.79 -0.13
N TYR A 67 15.03 -14.53 -0.35
CA TYR A 67 14.57 -13.19 -0.63
C TYR A 67 13.10 -13.03 -0.22
N ALA A 68 12.75 -11.83 0.25
CA ALA A 68 11.39 -11.43 0.55
C ALA A 68 11.13 -10.09 -0.11
N PHE A 69 10.12 -10.06 -0.98
CA PHE A 69 9.69 -8.86 -1.68
C PHE A 69 8.31 -8.46 -1.18
N THR A 70 8.16 -7.20 -0.76
CA THR A 70 6.87 -6.58 -0.46
C THR A 70 6.50 -5.65 -1.61
N LEU A 71 5.29 -5.76 -2.14
CA LEU A 71 4.91 -4.95 -3.31
C LEU A 71 4.78 -3.45 -3.04
N ASP A 72 4.73 -3.01 -1.79
CA ASP A 72 4.78 -1.59 -1.42
C ASP A 72 5.99 -0.86 -2.04
N THR A 73 7.04 -1.60 -2.38
CA THR A 73 8.23 -1.07 -3.08
C THR A 73 8.04 -0.91 -4.59
N ALA A 74 7.06 -1.59 -5.18
CA ALA A 74 6.89 -1.74 -6.62
C ALA A 74 5.58 -1.18 -7.19
N PHE A 75 4.52 -1.14 -6.38
CA PHE A 75 3.25 -0.56 -6.75
C PHE A 75 3.06 0.79 -6.05
N LYS A 76 3.11 1.87 -6.83
CA LYS A 76 2.92 3.25 -6.33
C LYS A 76 1.88 3.95 -7.18
N ILE A 77 0.93 4.60 -6.52
CA ILE A 77 -0.03 5.48 -7.19
C ILE A 77 0.66 6.84 -7.43
N PRO A 78 0.73 7.33 -8.67
CA PRO A 78 1.34 8.62 -8.96
C PRO A 78 0.48 9.77 -8.45
N ASP A 79 1.13 10.84 -8.01
CA ASP A 79 0.44 12.10 -7.70
C ASP A 79 -0.24 12.62 -8.97
N THR A 80 -1.53 12.94 -8.86
CA THR A 80 -2.35 13.37 -10.00
C THR A 80 -2.93 14.74 -9.71
N SER A 81 -2.75 15.69 -10.61
CA SER A 81 -3.30 17.04 -10.47
C SER A 81 -4.28 17.37 -11.59
N LEU A 82 -5.47 17.82 -11.21
CA LEU A 82 -6.49 18.36 -12.08
C LEU A 82 -6.47 19.87 -11.95
N THR A 83 -6.43 20.54 -13.09
CA THR A 83 -6.47 21.99 -13.16
C THR A 83 -7.77 22.40 -13.82
N TYR A 84 -8.55 23.20 -13.12
CA TYR A 84 -9.77 23.79 -13.63
C TYR A 84 -9.65 25.32 -13.59
N SER A 85 -10.03 25.96 -14.69
CA SER A 85 -10.11 27.41 -14.79
C SER A 85 -11.51 27.77 -15.25
N ALA A 86 -12.35 28.22 -14.32
CA ALA A 86 -13.60 28.87 -14.70
C ALA A 86 -13.28 30.29 -15.12
N LYS A 87 -13.38 30.55 -16.43
CA LYS A 87 -13.60 31.89 -16.91
C LYS A 87 -15.09 32.18 -16.78
N LEU A 88 -15.41 33.42 -16.49
CA LEU A 88 -16.79 33.84 -16.45
C LEU A 88 -17.28 33.87 -17.91
N ASP A 89 -18.07 32.88 -18.32
CA ASP A 89 -18.61 32.80 -19.69
C ASP A 89 -19.95 33.53 -19.80
N ASN A 90 -20.70 33.60 -18.71
CA ASN A 90 -21.93 34.36 -18.58
C ASN A 90 -22.02 34.90 -17.15
N ILE A 91 -22.11 36.22 -17.02
CA ILE A 91 -22.44 36.88 -15.76
C ILE A 91 -23.68 37.70 -16.03
N SER A 92 -24.72 37.47 -15.23
CA SER A 92 -25.94 38.27 -15.27
C SER A 92 -26.02 39.18 -14.06
N ILE A 93 -26.62 40.34 -14.29
CA ILE A 93 -27.19 41.19 -13.25
C ILE A 93 -28.71 41.15 -13.40
N ASP A 94 -29.43 41.52 -12.33
CA ASP A 94 -30.90 41.55 -12.35
C ASP A 94 -31.43 42.54 -13.39
N ASP A 95 -32.64 42.29 -13.89
CA ASP A 95 -33.35 43.21 -14.77
C ASP A 95 -33.57 44.56 -14.08
N ILE A 96 -33.36 45.65 -14.82
CA ILE A 96 -33.51 47.01 -14.30
C ILE A 96 -34.83 47.57 -14.79
N VAL A 97 -35.68 48.04 -13.88
CA VAL A 97 -36.98 48.64 -14.21
C VAL A 97 -37.07 50.06 -13.65
N VAL A 98 -37.34 51.03 -14.52
CA VAL A 98 -37.55 52.44 -14.16
C VAL A 98 -38.88 52.92 -14.72
N THR A 99 -39.76 53.45 -13.87
CA THR A 99 -41.09 53.93 -14.29
C THR A 99 -41.22 55.44 -14.06
N ASN A 100 -41.67 56.16 -15.09
CA ASN A 100 -42.03 57.57 -15.05
C ASN A 100 -43.49 57.76 -15.42
N ARG A 101 -44.18 58.69 -14.76
CA ARG A 101 -45.58 59.03 -15.01
C ARG A 101 -45.72 60.54 -15.19
N THR A 102 -46.43 60.97 -16.23
CA THR A 102 -46.77 62.37 -16.48
C THR A 102 -48.27 62.49 -16.73
N SER A 103 -48.98 63.20 -15.85
CA SER A 103 -50.43 63.39 -15.95
C SER A 103 -50.82 64.61 -16.80
N LEU A 104 -52.08 64.68 -17.25
CA LEU A 104 -52.64 65.89 -17.85
C LEU A 104 -52.59 67.08 -16.90
N GLY A 105 -52.74 66.85 -15.59
CA GLY A 105 -52.54 67.89 -14.58
C GLY A 105 -51.11 68.44 -14.58
N ASP A 106 -50.10 67.56 -14.67
CA ASP A 106 -48.69 67.95 -14.76
C ASP A 106 -48.41 68.75 -16.04
N ILE A 107 -48.96 68.29 -17.18
CA ILE A 107 -48.85 68.97 -18.47
C ILE A 107 -49.51 70.35 -18.41
N ALA A 108 -50.71 70.45 -17.85
CA ALA A 108 -51.41 71.72 -17.68
C ALA A 108 -50.59 72.70 -16.83
N LEU A 109 -50.09 72.25 -15.67
CA LEU A 109 -49.26 73.08 -14.80
C LEU A 109 -47.97 73.54 -15.48
N ASN A 110 -47.36 72.68 -16.30
CA ASN A 110 -46.19 73.06 -17.09
C ASN A 110 -46.52 74.14 -18.12
N ASP A 111 -47.62 74.02 -18.86
CA ASP A 111 -48.09 75.05 -19.80
C ASP A 111 -48.42 76.38 -19.09
N GLN A 112 -48.96 76.33 -17.87
CA GLN A 112 -49.20 77.52 -17.06
C GLN A 112 -47.89 78.25 -16.71
N GLN A 113 -46.84 77.50 -16.39
CA GLN A 113 -45.57 78.05 -15.93
C GLN A 113 -44.65 78.46 -17.08
N ASN A 114 -44.67 77.69 -18.18
CA ASN A 114 -43.67 77.76 -19.24
C ASN A 114 -44.28 77.92 -20.66
N GLY A 115 -45.60 77.85 -20.81
CA GLY A 115 -46.32 77.93 -22.09
C GLY A 115 -47.18 79.20 -22.22
N SER A 116 -48.21 79.15 -23.08
CA SER A 116 -49.14 80.29 -23.27
C SER A 116 -50.22 80.34 -22.19
N GLY A 117 -50.43 79.23 -21.47
CA GLY A 117 -51.49 79.05 -20.48
C GLY A 117 -52.85 78.68 -21.10
N ASP A 118 -52.96 78.61 -22.43
CA ASP A 118 -54.21 78.27 -23.11
C ASP A 118 -54.57 76.79 -22.93
N LEU A 119 -53.58 75.90 -22.97
CA LEU A 119 -53.77 74.47 -22.73
C LEU A 119 -54.11 74.23 -21.26
N TYR A 120 -53.45 74.94 -20.32
CA TYR A 120 -53.82 74.93 -18.91
C TYR A 120 -55.28 75.31 -18.71
N ASN A 121 -55.73 76.43 -19.28
CA ASN A 121 -57.11 76.88 -19.15
C ASN A 121 -58.09 75.87 -19.74
N THR A 122 -57.76 75.27 -20.88
CA THR A 122 -58.59 74.25 -21.54
C THR A 122 -58.73 73.00 -20.68
N ILE A 123 -57.61 72.45 -20.19
CA ILE A 123 -57.59 71.25 -19.36
C ILE A 123 -58.30 71.50 -18.03
N MET A 124 -57.98 72.59 -17.34
CA MET A 124 -58.51 72.88 -16.01
C MET A 124 -60.00 73.25 -16.05
N ASN A 125 -60.46 73.99 -17.06
CA ASN A 125 -61.89 74.29 -17.20
C ASN A 125 -62.67 73.00 -17.47
N ALA A 126 -62.24 72.20 -18.44
CA ALA A 126 -62.92 70.95 -18.80
C ALA A 126 -62.96 69.94 -17.64
N HIS A 127 -61.86 69.83 -16.89
CA HIS A 127 -61.79 68.98 -15.70
C HIS A 127 -62.73 69.46 -14.58
N ASN A 128 -62.73 70.76 -14.26
CA ASN A 128 -63.52 71.30 -13.16
C ASN A 128 -65.03 71.33 -13.44
N THR A 129 -65.43 71.51 -14.70
CA THR A 129 -66.85 71.53 -15.10
C THR A 129 -67.38 70.15 -15.50
N GLY A 130 -66.50 69.19 -15.79
CA GLY A 130 -66.84 67.88 -16.35
C GLY A 130 -67.40 67.95 -17.77
N THR A 131 -67.30 69.11 -18.44
CA THR A 131 -67.77 69.28 -19.82
C THR A 131 -66.68 68.88 -20.81
N PRO A 132 -66.96 68.00 -21.78
CA PRO A 132 -66.01 67.65 -22.83
C PRO A 132 -65.47 68.88 -23.56
N ALA A 133 -64.17 68.89 -23.85
CA ALA A 133 -63.48 69.98 -24.52
C ALA A 133 -62.66 69.48 -25.70
N VAL A 134 -62.36 70.38 -26.64
CA VAL A 134 -61.42 70.11 -27.72
C VAL A 134 -60.03 70.45 -27.22
N ILE A 135 -59.06 69.57 -27.46
CA ILE A 135 -57.64 69.86 -27.22
C ILE A 135 -57.05 70.21 -28.59
N ASP A 136 -56.55 71.44 -28.72
CA ASP A 136 -55.91 71.89 -29.94
C ASP A 136 -54.57 71.16 -30.19
N PRO A 137 -54.08 71.10 -31.43
CA PRO A 137 -52.78 70.51 -31.74
C PRO A 137 -51.67 71.11 -30.89
N ILE A 138 -50.85 70.24 -30.30
CA ILE A 138 -49.69 70.60 -29.50
C ILE A 138 -48.46 70.46 -30.40
N ALA A 139 -47.83 71.59 -30.73
CA ALA A 139 -46.58 71.60 -31.47
C ALA A 139 -45.49 70.81 -30.74
N GLN A 140 -44.48 70.33 -31.48
CA GLN A 140 -43.39 69.54 -30.92
C GLN A 140 -42.77 70.20 -29.68
N GLN A 141 -42.83 69.48 -28.58
CA GLN A 141 -42.19 69.81 -27.31
C GLN A 141 -40.91 68.98 -27.18
N GLU A 142 -39.87 69.58 -26.62
CA GLU A 142 -38.61 68.91 -26.34
C GLU A 142 -38.31 68.98 -24.85
N TYR A 143 -38.24 67.81 -24.23
CA TYR A 143 -37.89 67.62 -22.83
C TYR A 143 -36.46 67.10 -22.77
N THR A 144 -35.56 67.90 -22.20
CA THR A 144 -34.14 67.54 -22.07
C THR A 144 -33.78 67.26 -20.61
N ASN A 145 -32.68 66.51 -20.41
CA ASN A 145 -32.12 66.19 -19.10
C ASN A 145 -33.08 65.39 -18.19
N LEU A 146 -33.94 64.55 -18.78
CA LEU A 146 -34.74 63.60 -18.02
C LEU A 146 -33.81 62.56 -17.39
N THR A 147 -33.74 62.52 -16.07
CA THR A 147 -32.80 61.62 -15.39
C THR A 147 -33.35 60.20 -15.35
N VAL A 148 -32.55 59.23 -15.78
CA VAL A 148 -32.79 57.80 -15.57
C VAL A 148 -31.72 57.31 -14.61
N ASP A 149 -32.13 57.00 -13.37
CA ASP A 149 -31.23 56.60 -12.28
C ASP A 149 -31.37 55.10 -12.00
N ALA A 150 -30.34 54.37 -12.36
CA ALA A 150 -30.13 52.95 -12.10
C ALA A 150 -28.92 52.72 -11.17
N THR A 151 -28.44 53.75 -10.45
CA THR A 151 -27.24 53.67 -9.60
C THR A 151 -27.38 52.72 -8.42
N GLN A 152 -28.62 52.36 -8.05
CA GLN A 152 -28.89 51.30 -7.08
C GLN A 152 -28.50 49.89 -7.59
N TYR A 153 -28.35 49.71 -8.90
CA TYR A 153 -28.02 48.42 -9.52
C TYR A 153 -26.57 48.40 -10.01
N PHE A 154 -26.11 49.45 -10.69
CA PHE A 154 -24.78 49.53 -11.27
C PHE A 154 -24.28 50.96 -11.45
N GLN A 155 -22.96 51.15 -11.51
CA GLN A 155 -22.34 52.41 -11.91
C GLN A 155 -22.03 52.44 -13.42
N THR A 156 -21.53 51.34 -13.95
CA THR A 156 -21.20 51.19 -15.38
C THR A 156 -21.32 49.72 -15.78
N VAL A 157 -21.91 49.47 -16.95
CA VAL A 157 -22.05 48.13 -17.54
C VAL A 157 -21.70 48.23 -19.02
N THR A 158 -20.73 47.44 -19.47
CA THR A 158 -20.44 47.22 -20.89
C THR A 158 -21.09 45.91 -21.32
N LEU A 159 -22.05 45.97 -22.24
CA LEU A 159 -22.83 44.82 -22.67
C LEU A 159 -22.23 44.12 -23.90
N ILE A 160 -22.21 42.80 -23.86
CA ILE A 160 -22.11 41.96 -25.06
C ILE A 160 -23.45 41.94 -25.77
N ASP A 161 -24.51 41.69 -25.01
CA ASP A 161 -25.89 41.60 -25.49
C ASP A 161 -26.86 42.05 -24.40
N GLY A 162 -28.08 42.40 -24.79
CA GLY A 162 -29.13 42.86 -23.91
C GLY A 162 -30.13 43.74 -24.64
N TYR A 163 -31.30 43.92 -24.03
CA TYR A 163 -32.39 44.70 -24.60
C TYR A 163 -32.87 45.78 -23.64
N ILE A 164 -33.33 46.88 -24.21
CA ILE A 164 -34.08 47.92 -23.50
C ILE A 164 -35.48 48.03 -24.11
N ASP A 165 -36.48 47.85 -23.26
CA ASP A 165 -37.89 47.96 -23.61
C ASP A 165 -38.45 49.29 -23.08
N PHE A 166 -39.10 50.04 -23.95
CA PHE A 166 -39.93 51.19 -23.60
C PHE A 166 -41.39 50.78 -23.69
N TYR A 167 -42.01 50.52 -22.54
CA TYR A 167 -43.46 50.35 -22.43
C TYR A 167 -44.10 51.70 -22.17
N ILE A 168 -44.86 52.22 -23.14
CA ILE A 168 -45.57 53.49 -23.05
C ILE A 168 -47.06 53.19 -22.98
N ASP A 169 -47.69 53.55 -21.87
CA ASP A 169 -49.13 53.51 -21.66
C ASP A 169 -49.70 54.93 -21.74
N ASN A 170 -50.35 55.24 -22.85
CA ASN A 170 -50.94 56.55 -23.10
C ASN A 170 -52.43 56.54 -22.69
N GLN A 171 -52.73 56.95 -21.47
CA GLN A 171 -54.12 57.15 -21.01
C GLN A 171 -54.61 58.59 -21.26
N LEU A 172 -53.85 59.41 -21.99
CA LEU A 172 -54.29 60.74 -22.36
C LEU A 172 -55.40 60.65 -23.43
N PRO A 173 -56.34 61.61 -23.48
CA PRO A 173 -57.41 61.64 -24.46
C PRO A 173 -56.97 62.13 -25.85
N ILE A 174 -55.66 62.17 -26.11
CA ILE A 174 -55.04 62.62 -27.37
C ILE A 174 -53.96 61.64 -27.80
N ASP A 175 -53.73 61.55 -29.12
CA ASP A 175 -52.62 60.78 -29.66
C ASP A 175 -51.29 61.50 -29.35
N VAL A 176 -50.24 60.74 -29.10
CA VAL A 176 -48.87 61.25 -29.01
C VAL A 176 -48.10 60.73 -30.20
N THR A 177 -47.59 61.62 -31.05
CA THR A 177 -46.95 61.30 -32.33
C THR A 177 -45.51 61.77 -32.38
N ASN A 178 -44.72 61.20 -33.29
CA ASN A 178 -43.32 61.55 -33.55
C ASN A 178 -42.48 61.61 -32.27
N ILE A 179 -42.59 60.58 -31.43
CA ILE A 179 -41.86 60.47 -30.18
C ILE A 179 -40.42 60.12 -30.51
N VAL A 180 -39.50 61.08 -30.36
CA VAL A 180 -38.06 60.84 -30.52
C VAL A 180 -37.45 60.68 -29.14
N ILE A 181 -36.83 59.53 -28.90
CA ILE A 181 -36.17 59.21 -27.64
C ILE A 181 -34.67 59.14 -27.90
N GLU A 182 -33.89 59.90 -27.14
CA GLU A 182 -32.44 59.77 -27.08
C GLU A 182 -32.04 59.54 -25.63
N LEU A 183 -31.19 58.54 -25.39
CA LEU A 183 -30.63 58.25 -24.08
C LEU A 183 -29.11 58.34 -24.17
N LYS A 184 -28.49 59.18 -23.35
CA LYS A 184 -27.04 59.33 -23.25
C LYS A 184 -26.55 59.08 -21.84
N ASN A 185 -25.34 58.55 -21.73
CA ASN A 185 -24.65 58.45 -20.46
C ASN A 185 -24.38 59.84 -19.87
N GLN A 186 -24.63 60.03 -18.57
CA GLN A 186 -24.53 61.34 -17.94
C GLN A 186 -23.09 61.87 -17.92
N ASN A 187 -22.10 61.02 -17.61
CA ASN A 187 -20.72 61.47 -17.44
C ASN A 187 -19.95 61.48 -18.76
N SER A 188 -20.01 60.38 -19.52
CA SER A 188 -19.31 60.28 -20.81
C SER A 188 -20.00 61.02 -21.96
N GLY A 189 -21.30 61.30 -21.83
CA GLY A 189 -22.10 61.94 -22.89
C GLY A 189 -22.35 61.06 -24.12
N THR A 190 -21.92 59.79 -24.10
CA THR A 190 -22.11 58.87 -25.23
C THR A 190 -23.58 58.49 -25.38
N ILE A 191 -24.08 58.50 -26.61
CA ILE A 191 -25.43 58.04 -26.92
C ILE A 191 -25.50 56.53 -26.74
N VAL A 192 -26.31 56.09 -25.79
CA VAL A 192 -26.63 54.68 -25.53
C VAL A 192 -27.61 54.19 -26.58
N LEU A 193 -28.67 54.97 -26.80
CA LEU A 193 -29.77 54.66 -27.72
C LEU A 193 -30.35 55.94 -28.32
N GLN A 194 -30.81 55.83 -29.58
CA GLN A 194 -31.73 56.79 -30.18
C GLN A 194 -32.78 56.02 -30.98
N ASP A 195 -34.05 56.38 -30.80
CA ASP A 195 -35.19 55.74 -31.48
C ASP A 195 -36.30 56.76 -31.80
N THR A 196 -37.17 56.43 -32.74
CA THR A 196 -38.33 57.25 -33.15
C THR A 196 -39.58 56.38 -33.26
N ILE A 197 -40.57 56.69 -32.42
CA ILE A 197 -41.86 56.01 -32.37
C ILE A 197 -42.89 56.88 -33.12
N PRO A 198 -43.52 56.37 -34.20
CA PRO A 198 -44.44 57.17 -35.00
C PRO A 198 -45.65 57.69 -34.23
N MET A 199 -46.27 56.83 -33.42
CA MET A 199 -47.49 57.17 -32.68
C MET A 199 -47.77 56.20 -31.54
N VAL A 200 -48.28 56.72 -30.43
CA VAL A 200 -49.03 55.98 -29.40
C VAL A 200 -50.41 56.60 -29.31
N ALA A 201 -51.43 55.87 -29.76
CA ALA A 201 -52.79 56.38 -29.83
C ALA A 201 -53.38 56.61 -28.43
N SER A 202 -54.35 57.52 -28.36
CA SER A 202 -55.15 57.80 -27.17
C SER A 202 -55.74 56.52 -26.55
N HIS A 203 -55.59 56.35 -25.23
CA HIS A 203 -56.03 55.18 -24.45
C HIS A 203 -55.46 53.83 -24.91
N THR A 204 -54.25 53.83 -25.49
CA THR A 204 -53.54 52.61 -25.90
C THR A 204 -52.17 52.51 -25.27
N ASN A 205 -51.55 51.34 -25.37
CA ASN A 205 -50.18 51.11 -24.97
C ASN A 205 -49.34 50.56 -26.11
N LEU A 206 -48.03 50.75 -26.02
CA LEU A 206 -47.04 50.28 -26.97
C LEU A 206 -45.77 49.87 -26.25
N THR A 207 -45.18 48.73 -26.63
CA THR A 207 -43.82 48.36 -26.23
C THR A 207 -42.90 48.49 -27.44
N VAL A 208 -41.77 49.18 -27.26
CA VAL A 208 -40.70 49.25 -28.25
C VAL A 208 -39.43 48.67 -27.66
N THR A 209 -38.83 47.70 -28.35
CA THR A 209 -37.62 47.01 -27.92
C THR A 209 -36.43 47.43 -28.77
N ASN A 210 -35.35 47.82 -28.11
CA ASN A 210 -34.09 48.16 -28.77
C ASN A 210 -32.94 47.30 -28.21
N SER A 211 -31.95 46.99 -29.05
CA SER A 211 -30.76 46.26 -28.62
C SER A 211 -29.73 47.20 -27.98
N LEU A 212 -29.11 46.73 -26.90
CA LEU A 212 -27.98 47.36 -26.22
C LEU A 212 -26.64 46.64 -26.50
N ALA A 213 -26.60 45.72 -27.47
CA ALA A 213 -25.40 44.96 -27.78
C ALA A 213 -24.20 45.87 -28.11
N GLY A 214 -23.06 45.61 -27.46
CA GLY A 214 -21.82 46.37 -27.63
C GLY A 214 -21.85 47.79 -27.03
N LYS A 215 -22.91 48.17 -26.30
CA LYS A 215 -23.01 49.50 -25.66
C LYS A 215 -22.41 49.48 -24.26
N THR A 216 -21.94 50.65 -23.82
CA THR A 216 -21.62 50.89 -22.41
C THR A 216 -22.66 51.84 -21.83
N VAL A 217 -23.27 51.43 -20.73
CA VAL A 217 -24.39 52.10 -20.06
C VAL A 217 -23.90 52.52 -18.68
N GLU A 218 -24.07 53.80 -18.35
CA GLU A 218 -23.82 54.32 -17.01
C GLU A 218 -25.08 54.23 -16.15
N GLY A 219 -24.92 54.03 -14.84
CA GLY A 219 -26.04 53.99 -13.89
C GLY A 219 -26.85 55.28 -13.87
N MET A 220 -26.22 56.40 -14.26
CA MET A 220 -26.91 57.66 -14.50
C MET A 220 -26.95 57.97 -15.99
N MET A 221 -28.16 58.12 -16.53
CA MET A 221 -28.37 58.52 -17.92
C MET A 221 -29.25 59.77 -18.00
N LEU A 222 -29.06 60.52 -19.07
CA LEU A 222 -29.89 61.67 -19.43
C LEU A 222 -30.70 61.32 -20.68
N GLY A 223 -32.01 61.33 -20.54
CA GLY A 223 -32.97 61.22 -21.62
C GLY A 223 -33.28 62.58 -22.23
N THR A 224 -33.43 62.61 -23.54
CA THR A 224 -34.12 63.66 -24.29
C THR A 224 -35.31 63.03 -24.98
N VAL A 225 -36.49 63.61 -24.78
CA VAL A 225 -37.73 63.14 -25.40
C VAL A 225 -38.36 64.30 -26.15
N LYS A 226 -38.61 64.11 -27.45
CA LYS A 226 -39.42 65.04 -28.25
C LYS A 226 -40.76 64.39 -28.54
N ILE A 227 -41.86 65.11 -28.31
CA ILE A 227 -43.21 64.62 -28.60
C ILE A 227 -44.03 65.74 -29.22
N GLU A 228 -44.99 65.38 -30.06
CA GLU A 228 -46.05 66.29 -30.49
C GLU A 228 -47.40 65.59 -30.43
N SER A 229 -48.47 66.37 -30.52
CA SER A 229 -49.82 65.81 -30.58
C SER A 229 -50.65 66.54 -31.63
N PRO A 230 -51.43 65.82 -32.45
CA PRO A 230 -52.44 66.44 -33.31
C PRO A 230 -53.65 66.99 -32.51
N GLY A 231 -53.62 66.91 -31.18
CA GLY A 231 -54.73 67.26 -30.32
C GLY A 231 -55.85 66.21 -30.40
N SER A 232 -57.09 66.60 -30.16
CA SER A 232 -58.25 65.71 -30.26
C SER A 232 -58.86 65.65 -31.66
N TYR A 233 -58.13 66.09 -32.71
CA TYR A 233 -58.60 66.24 -34.09
C TYR A 233 -59.90 67.07 -34.21
N GLY A 234 -60.10 68.03 -33.31
CA GLY A 234 -61.33 68.84 -33.25
C GLY A 234 -62.53 68.16 -32.56
N ASN A 235 -62.37 66.92 -32.06
CA ASN A 235 -63.41 66.22 -31.33
C ASN A 235 -63.46 66.64 -29.86
N GLN A 236 -64.65 66.67 -29.28
CA GLN A 236 -64.80 66.87 -27.84
C GLN A 236 -64.41 65.59 -27.09
N VAL A 237 -63.45 65.70 -26.18
CA VAL A 237 -62.97 64.61 -25.34
C VAL A 237 -63.21 64.91 -23.86
N VAL A 238 -63.45 63.87 -23.07
CA VAL A 238 -63.52 63.98 -21.61
C VAL A 238 -62.11 64.16 -21.08
N ILE A 239 -61.92 65.17 -20.24
CA ILE A 239 -60.62 65.53 -19.66
C ILE A 239 -60.67 65.27 -18.16
N ASP A 240 -59.79 64.40 -17.69
CA ASP A 240 -59.49 64.22 -16.28
C ASP A 240 -58.00 64.50 -16.06
N THR A 241 -57.67 65.40 -15.13
CA THR A 241 -56.27 65.73 -14.82
C THR A 241 -55.47 64.52 -14.33
N ALA A 242 -56.14 63.47 -13.82
CA ALA A 242 -55.51 62.22 -13.41
C ALA A 242 -55.12 61.30 -14.59
N MET A 243 -55.67 61.51 -15.79
CA MET A 243 -55.25 60.79 -17.01
C MET A 243 -53.77 61.07 -17.25
N ALA A 244 -52.99 60.03 -17.54
CA ALA A 244 -51.54 60.15 -17.60
C ALA A 244 -50.93 59.26 -18.67
N MET A 245 -49.79 59.70 -19.17
CA MET A 245 -48.88 58.84 -19.88
C MET A 245 -47.90 58.25 -18.88
N THR A 246 -47.78 56.92 -18.87
CA THR A 246 -46.80 56.21 -18.05
C THR A 246 -45.79 55.53 -18.97
N THR A 247 -44.50 55.70 -18.69
CA THR A 247 -43.42 55.04 -19.41
C THR A 247 -42.63 54.18 -18.44
N THR A 248 -42.54 52.89 -18.72
CA THR A 248 -41.67 51.95 -18.02
C THR A 248 -40.53 51.54 -18.94
N VAL A 249 -39.31 51.79 -18.49
CA VAL A 249 -38.07 51.38 -19.15
C VAL A 249 -37.57 50.12 -18.45
N THR A 250 -37.44 49.03 -19.19
CA THR A 250 -36.91 47.76 -18.67
C THR A 250 -35.65 47.39 -19.43
N ILE A 251 -34.54 47.16 -18.74
CA ILE A 251 -33.33 46.55 -19.30
C ILE A 251 -33.32 45.09 -18.87
N ARG A 252 -33.27 44.17 -19.85
CA ARG A 252 -33.34 42.72 -19.61
C ARG A 252 -32.40 41.93 -20.51
N ASP A 253 -32.26 40.64 -20.19
CA ASP A 253 -31.39 39.68 -20.88
C ASP A 253 -29.93 40.16 -20.94
N ILE A 254 -29.47 40.75 -19.84
CA ILE A 254 -28.19 41.46 -19.76
C ILE A 254 -27.04 40.45 -19.76
N LYS A 255 -26.21 40.50 -20.79
CA LYS A 255 -24.92 39.80 -20.87
C LYS A 255 -23.80 40.82 -20.89
N ILE A 256 -22.93 40.78 -19.89
CA ILE A 256 -21.88 41.80 -19.72
C ILE A 256 -20.51 41.32 -20.22
N ALA A 257 -19.71 42.25 -20.72
CA ALA A 257 -18.27 42.10 -20.90
C ALA A 257 -17.50 42.55 -19.65
N SER A 258 -17.97 43.63 -19.02
CA SER A 258 -17.48 44.13 -17.74
C SER A 258 -18.54 45.03 -17.10
N ALA A 259 -18.57 45.07 -15.77
CA ALA A 259 -19.44 45.97 -15.04
C ALA A 259 -18.88 46.32 -13.66
N THR A 260 -19.21 47.52 -13.18
CA THR A 260 -19.18 47.87 -11.77
C THR A 260 -20.63 47.86 -11.28
N ALA A 261 -21.05 46.74 -10.69
CA ALA A 261 -22.45 46.46 -10.38
C ALA A 261 -22.61 45.66 -9.08
N ILE A 262 -23.84 45.56 -8.59
CA ILE A 262 -24.20 44.60 -7.56
C ILE A 262 -24.52 43.28 -8.27
N PHE A 263 -23.65 42.30 -8.12
CA PHE A 263 -23.87 40.96 -8.66
C PHE A 263 -24.74 40.15 -7.71
N PRO A 264 -25.78 39.45 -8.20
CA PRO A 264 -26.57 38.55 -7.36
C PRO A 264 -25.74 37.30 -7.00
N THR A 265 -26.12 36.65 -5.90
CA THR A 265 -25.62 35.30 -5.61
C THR A 265 -26.03 34.37 -6.75
N GLN A 266 -25.04 33.75 -7.39
CA GLN A 266 -25.28 32.93 -8.57
C GLN A 266 -24.23 31.82 -8.68
N GLU A 267 -24.65 30.68 -9.25
CA GLU A 267 -23.73 29.61 -9.64
C GLU A 267 -23.01 30.01 -10.92
N VAL A 268 -21.68 30.05 -10.85
CA VAL A 268 -20.82 30.38 -12.00
C VAL A 268 -19.94 29.20 -12.41
N ILE A 269 -19.87 28.16 -11.57
CA ILE A 269 -19.23 26.88 -11.88
C ILE A 269 -20.24 25.77 -11.57
N ASN A 270 -20.48 24.89 -12.53
CA ASN A 270 -21.25 23.67 -12.35
C ASN A 270 -20.65 22.60 -13.27
N GLN A 271 -19.71 21.84 -12.73
CA GLN A 271 -18.99 20.80 -13.45
C GLN A 271 -19.35 19.43 -12.91
N LYS A 272 -19.55 18.50 -13.84
CA LYS A 272 -19.82 17.08 -13.59
C LYS A 272 -18.99 16.32 -14.61
N GLU A 273 -17.80 15.93 -14.19
CA GLU A 273 -16.79 15.42 -15.11
C GLU A 273 -16.10 14.18 -14.54
N GLU A 274 -15.32 13.54 -15.40
CA GLU A 274 -14.42 12.46 -15.03
C GLU A 274 -12.98 12.96 -15.03
N ALA A 275 -12.19 12.40 -14.13
CA ALA A 275 -10.76 12.58 -14.06
C ALA A 275 -10.06 11.24 -14.02
N SER A 276 -8.90 11.14 -14.65
CA SER A 276 -8.12 9.90 -14.72
C SER A 276 -6.74 10.05 -14.13
N ILE A 277 -6.25 8.95 -13.56
CA ILE A 277 -4.85 8.75 -13.23
C ILE A 277 -4.17 8.25 -14.51
N ASP A 278 -3.36 9.10 -15.14
CA ASP A 278 -2.64 8.76 -16.37
C ASP A 278 -1.44 7.85 -16.05
N ASP A 279 -1.72 6.55 -15.97
CA ASP A 279 -0.70 5.50 -15.90
C ASP A 279 -1.06 4.34 -16.82
N ASN A 280 -0.18 4.05 -17.78
CA ASN A 280 -0.36 2.96 -18.73
C ASN A 280 0.08 1.59 -18.17
N ASN A 281 0.73 1.56 -17.00
CA ASN A 281 1.28 0.35 -16.42
C ASN A 281 0.22 -0.45 -15.66
N PHE A 282 -0.73 0.22 -14.99
CA PHE A 282 -1.79 -0.45 -14.24
C PHE A 282 -3.17 0.06 -14.67
N LYS A 283 -4.21 -0.74 -14.42
CA LYS A 283 -5.62 -0.40 -14.65
C LYS A 283 -6.43 -0.77 -13.41
N LEU A 284 -6.69 0.21 -12.56
CA LEU A 284 -7.41 0.02 -11.30
C LEU A 284 -8.91 0.12 -11.50
N THR A 285 -9.64 -0.75 -10.82
CA THR A 285 -11.10 -0.68 -10.67
C THR A 285 -11.50 -0.25 -9.27
N LYS A 286 -10.71 -0.62 -8.25
CA LYS A 286 -10.93 -0.22 -6.85
C LYS A 286 -9.62 0.07 -6.14
N LEU A 287 -9.68 1.00 -5.20
CA LEU A 287 -8.57 1.39 -4.36
C LEU A 287 -9.10 1.74 -2.97
N LYS A 288 -8.61 1.09 -1.93
CA LYS A 288 -8.80 1.53 -0.55
C LYS A 288 -7.54 2.24 -0.10
N ALA A 289 -7.64 3.50 0.30
CA ALA A 289 -6.48 4.28 0.70
C ALA A 289 -6.09 3.97 2.16
N LYS A 290 -4.86 3.52 2.38
CA LYS A 290 -4.26 3.46 3.72
C LYS A 290 -3.89 4.87 4.21
N SER A 291 -3.32 5.66 3.30
CA SER A 291 -2.99 7.06 3.51
C SER A 291 -3.03 7.82 2.18
N GLY A 292 -3.16 9.13 2.26
CA GLY A 292 -3.14 10.03 1.10
C GLY A 292 -3.95 11.28 1.40
N GLN A 293 -3.87 12.27 0.53
CA GLN A 293 -4.67 13.49 0.67
C GLN A 293 -5.10 14.06 -0.67
N ILE A 294 -6.25 14.73 -0.68
CA ILE A 294 -6.67 15.62 -1.75
C ILE A 294 -6.36 17.05 -1.30
N LYS A 295 -5.45 17.72 -2.01
CA LYS A 295 -5.13 19.13 -1.83
C LYS A 295 -5.94 19.95 -2.85
N ILE A 296 -6.59 21.02 -2.39
CA ILE A 296 -7.29 21.97 -3.25
C ILE A 296 -6.69 23.35 -3.03
N ASP A 297 -6.13 23.93 -4.08
CA ASP A 297 -5.67 25.32 -4.12
C ASP A 297 -6.62 26.12 -5.02
N VAL A 298 -7.22 27.18 -4.48
CA VAL A 298 -8.16 28.04 -5.20
C VAL A 298 -7.64 29.47 -5.24
N TYR A 299 -7.73 30.09 -6.41
CA TYR A 299 -7.33 31.46 -6.67
C TYR A 299 -8.52 32.20 -7.28
N ASN A 300 -9.00 33.22 -6.57
CA ASN A 300 -10.16 34.02 -6.94
C ASN A 300 -9.69 35.41 -7.38
N THR A 301 -9.90 35.79 -8.65
CA THR A 301 -9.61 37.16 -9.11
C THR A 301 -10.80 38.10 -8.98
N LEU A 302 -11.98 37.60 -8.59
CA LEU A 302 -13.18 38.42 -8.40
C LEU A 302 -13.01 39.31 -7.17
N GLU A 303 -13.46 40.56 -7.25
CA GLU A 303 -13.55 41.46 -6.09
C GLU A 303 -14.71 41.09 -5.12
N GLN A 304 -15.15 39.82 -5.14
CA GLN A 304 -16.25 39.30 -4.35
C GLN A 304 -15.88 37.95 -3.71
N ASP A 305 -16.50 37.66 -2.57
CA ASP A 305 -16.39 36.35 -1.93
C ASP A 305 -16.90 35.27 -2.89
N PHE A 306 -16.22 34.14 -2.85
CA PHE A 306 -16.53 32.98 -3.67
C PHE A 306 -16.62 31.75 -2.77
N SER A 307 -17.52 30.82 -3.05
CA SER A 307 -17.57 29.52 -2.38
C SER A 307 -17.57 28.38 -3.39
N PHE A 308 -17.03 27.24 -2.98
CA PHE A 308 -17.10 26.01 -3.76
C PHE A 308 -17.55 24.83 -2.92
N ASP A 309 -18.21 23.89 -3.59
CA ASP A 309 -18.53 22.55 -3.12
C ASP A 309 -17.97 21.53 -4.12
N TYR A 310 -17.04 20.71 -3.66
CA TYR A 310 -16.49 19.57 -4.39
C TYR A 310 -17.02 18.27 -3.80
N LYS A 311 -17.49 17.37 -4.66
CA LYS A 311 -17.94 16.03 -4.29
C LYS A 311 -17.31 14.98 -5.17
N MET A 312 -17.02 13.84 -4.58
CA MET A 312 -16.54 12.66 -5.31
C MET A 312 -17.37 11.45 -4.84
N PRO A 313 -18.53 11.19 -5.47
CA PRO A 313 -19.46 10.15 -5.02
C PRO A 313 -18.85 8.75 -4.98
N GLY A 314 -17.93 8.45 -5.90
CA GLY A 314 -17.19 7.19 -5.94
C GLY A 314 -16.16 7.02 -4.80
N ALA A 315 -15.93 8.03 -3.97
CA ALA A 315 -15.03 7.97 -2.82
C ALA A 315 -15.84 7.98 -1.52
N THR A 316 -15.81 6.89 -0.75
CA THR A 316 -16.62 6.78 0.47
C THR A 316 -15.80 6.39 1.69
N LEU A 317 -16.15 6.94 2.86
CA LEU A 317 -15.64 6.51 4.15
C LEU A 317 -16.80 6.05 5.02
N SER A 318 -16.83 4.75 5.32
CA SER A 318 -17.95 4.11 6.04
C SER A 318 -19.32 4.40 5.38
N GLY A 319 -19.34 4.42 4.03
CA GLY A 319 -20.53 4.71 3.22
C GLY A 319 -20.87 6.19 3.01
N ASN A 320 -20.15 7.13 3.63
CA ASN A 320 -20.36 8.56 3.39
C ASN A 320 -19.44 9.06 2.27
N GLU A 321 -20.00 9.75 1.28
CA GLU A 321 -19.26 10.33 0.16
C GLU A 321 -18.23 11.38 0.60
N LEU A 322 -17.16 11.51 -0.17
CA LEU A 322 -16.17 12.55 0.00
C LEU A 322 -16.76 13.89 -0.45
N GLN A 323 -16.73 14.86 0.47
CA GLN A 323 -17.14 16.24 0.21
C GLN A 323 -16.12 17.21 0.80
N ILE A 324 -15.80 18.25 0.05
CA ILE A 324 -14.88 19.32 0.43
C ILE A 324 -15.51 20.64 0.01
N SER A 325 -15.63 21.59 0.94
CA SER A 325 -16.11 22.93 0.64
C SER A 325 -15.18 23.98 1.20
N GLY A 326 -15.29 25.20 0.69
CA GLY A 326 -14.49 26.32 1.16
C GLY A 326 -15.00 27.66 0.67
N ASN A 327 -14.66 28.70 1.43
CA ASN A 327 -14.93 30.08 1.10
C ASN A 327 -13.60 30.77 0.81
N ILE A 328 -13.53 31.42 -0.34
CA ILE A 328 -12.34 32.08 -0.84
C ILE A 328 -12.57 33.60 -0.75
N PRO A 329 -11.64 34.34 -0.13
CA PRO A 329 -11.77 35.78 -0.04
C PRO A 329 -11.75 36.44 -1.43
N PRO A 330 -12.26 37.68 -1.54
CA PRO A 330 -12.16 38.46 -2.77
C PRO A 330 -10.70 38.80 -3.09
N ALA A 331 -10.45 39.08 -4.36
CA ALA A 331 -9.26 39.77 -4.80
C ALA A 331 -9.17 41.17 -4.17
N ASN A 332 -7.95 41.60 -3.84
CA ASN A 332 -7.70 42.91 -3.29
C ASN A 332 -6.60 43.61 -4.10
N SER A 333 -6.93 44.75 -4.71
CA SER A 333 -5.98 45.59 -5.44
C SER A 333 -5.23 44.82 -6.54
N GLY A 334 -5.93 43.93 -7.25
CA GLY A 334 -5.37 43.08 -8.30
C GLY A 334 -4.59 41.85 -7.81
N VAL A 335 -4.50 41.63 -6.50
CA VAL A 335 -3.95 40.39 -5.92
C VAL A 335 -5.10 39.40 -5.73
N PRO A 336 -5.05 38.19 -6.34
CA PRO A 336 -6.08 37.18 -6.16
C PRO A 336 -6.24 36.77 -4.70
N GLY A 337 -7.48 36.52 -4.28
CA GLY A 337 -7.76 35.80 -3.05
C GLY A 337 -7.30 34.36 -3.18
N ILE A 338 -6.67 33.82 -2.13
CA ILE A 338 -6.11 32.46 -2.15
C ILE A 338 -6.71 31.67 -1.00
N TYR A 339 -7.11 30.43 -1.29
CA TYR A 339 -7.53 29.46 -0.28
C TYR A 339 -6.89 28.10 -0.60
N THR A 340 -6.31 27.48 0.42
CA THR A 340 -5.76 26.13 0.33
C THR A 340 -6.41 25.26 1.40
N THR A 341 -6.92 24.11 1.01
CA THR A 341 -7.42 23.09 1.93
C THR A 341 -6.89 21.72 1.56
N THR A 342 -6.82 20.83 2.54
CA THR A 342 -6.41 19.44 2.37
C THR A 342 -7.41 18.53 3.04
N LYS A 343 -7.84 17.50 2.33
CA LYS A 343 -8.69 16.43 2.85
C LYS A 343 -7.87 15.14 2.94
N ASP A 344 -7.70 14.65 4.15
CA ASP A 344 -7.18 13.30 4.39
C ASP A 344 -8.17 12.27 3.83
N ILE A 345 -7.65 11.33 3.04
CA ILE A 345 -8.42 10.23 2.42
C ILE A 345 -8.06 8.86 3.03
N SER A 346 -7.34 8.82 4.14
CA SER A 346 -7.07 7.58 4.87
C SER A 346 -8.37 6.85 5.22
N GLY A 347 -8.44 5.57 4.88
CA GLY A 347 -9.60 4.70 5.07
C GLY A 347 -10.70 4.82 4.00
N TYR A 348 -10.59 5.74 3.04
CA TYR A 348 -11.57 5.87 1.97
C TYR A 348 -11.48 4.70 0.98
N ASP A 349 -12.65 4.18 0.59
CA ASP A 349 -12.83 3.29 -0.54
C ASP A 349 -13.12 4.14 -1.78
N LEU A 350 -12.25 4.05 -2.79
CA LEU A 350 -12.28 4.79 -4.05
C LEU A 350 -12.67 3.84 -5.19
N ASN A 351 -13.79 4.11 -5.83
CA ASN A 351 -14.17 3.50 -7.09
C ASN A 351 -13.39 4.17 -8.24
N MET A 352 -12.69 3.36 -9.03
CA MET A 352 -11.81 3.80 -10.12
C MET A 352 -12.41 3.50 -11.51
N GLN A 353 -13.73 3.31 -11.59
CA GLN A 353 -14.47 2.95 -12.81
C GLN A 353 -15.25 4.12 -13.43
N GLY A 354 -14.95 5.35 -13.00
CA GLY A 354 -15.54 6.56 -13.56
C GLY A 354 -17.01 6.77 -13.18
N ILE A 355 -17.76 7.38 -14.09
CA ILE A 355 -19.17 7.79 -13.90
C ILE A 355 -20.12 6.60 -13.86
N SER A 356 -19.78 5.49 -14.53
CA SER A 356 -20.64 4.29 -14.63
C SER A 356 -21.11 3.78 -13.27
N PHE A 357 -20.22 3.74 -12.27
CA PHE A 357 -20.56 3.32 -10.92
C PHE A 357 -21.71 4.13 -10.31
N VAL A 358 -21.71 5.44 -10.57
CA VAL A 358 -22.70 6.38 -10.05
C VAL A 358 -23.99 6.30 -10.86
N GLU A 359 -23.89 6.18 -12.19
CA GLU A 359 -25.06 6.08 -13.07
C GLU A 359 -25.84 4.77 -12.88
N GLN A 360 -25.16 3.67 -12.56
CA GLN A 360 -25.82 2.41 -12.19
C GLN A 360 -26.76 2.57 -10.98
N ILE A 361 -26.52 3.57 -10.12
CA ILE A 361 -27.33 3.87 -8.94
C ILE A 361 -28.37 4.96 -9.24
N TYR A 362 -27.98 6.03 -9.94
CA TYR A 362 -28.79 7.26 -10.06
C TYR A 362 -29.37 7.53 -11.46
N GLY A 363 -29.05 6.69 -12.45
CA GLY A 363 -29.40 6.90 -13.86
C GLY A 363 -28.37 7.76 -14.60
N ASP A 364 -28.64 8.04 -15.88
CA ASP A 364 -27.82 8.87 -16.75
C ASP A 364 -27.59 10.28 -16.14
N LEU A 365 -26.34 10.58 -15.77
CA LEU A 365 -25.95 11.82 -15.10
C LEU A 365 -25.41 12.88 -16.05
N ASN A 366 -24.93 12.47 -17.22
CA ASN A 366 -24.33 13.37 -18.22
C ASN A 366 -25.28 13.71 -19.38
N GLY A 367 -26.46 13.08 -19.44
CA GLY A 367 -27.52 13.34 -20.41
C GLY A 367 -27.28 12.72 -21.79
N ASN A 368 -26.41 11.71 -21.91
CA ASN A 368 -26.09 11.05 -23.18
C ASN A 368 -27.16 10.03 -23.63
N GLY A 369 -28.13 9.71 -22.78
CA GLY A 369 -29.25 8.82 -23.03
C GLY A 369 -29.00 7.35 -22.69
N PHE A 370 -27.87 6.98 -22.09
CA PHE A 370 -27.53 5.63 -21.65
C PHE A 370 -26.68 5.63 -20.38
N ILE A 371 -26.43 4.45 -19.82
CA ILE A 371 -25.50 4.26 -18.71
C ILE A 371 -24.13 4.00 -19.32
N ASP A 372 -23.13 4.79 -18.95
CA ASP A 372 -21.77 4.63 -19.43
C ASP A 372 -21.17 3.30 -18.99
N ALA A 373 -20.20 2.80 -19.77
CA ALA A 373 -19.48 1.58 -19.43
C ALA A 373 -18.43 1.84 -18.34
N ASP A 374 -18.12 0.81 -17.54
CA ASP A 374 -17.02 0.86 -16.57
C ASP A 374 -15.71 1.27 -17.25
N THR A 375 -15.04 2.27 -16.69
CA THR A 375 -13.68 2.66 -17.07
C THR A 375 -12.67 2.11 -16.06
N VAL A 376 -11.41 2.52 -16.16
CA VAL A 376 -10.32 2.14 -15.23
C VAL A 376 -9.47 3.36 -14.95
N ASN A 377 -8.86 3.44 -13.77
CA ASN A 377 -8.09 4.59 -13.30
C ASN A 377 -8.86 5.93 -13.29
N THR A 378 -10.19 5.90 -13.39
CA THR A 378 -11.01 7.10 -13.57
C THR A 378 -11.96 7.28 -12.41
N PHE A 379 -12.23 8.52 -12.03
CA PHE A 379 -13.21 8.84 -11.01
C PHE A 379 -14.10 10.00 -11.45
N TYR A 380 -15.37 9.94 -11.08
CA TYR A 380 -16.34 11.00 -11.30
C TYR A 380 -16.35 12.00 -10.15
N TYR A 381 -16.43 13.29 -10.48
CA TYR A 381 -16.49 14.37 -9.52
C TYR A 381 -17.53 15.43 -9.91
N GLU A 382 -18.05 16.12 -8.91
CA GLU A 382 -18.93 17.27 -9.05
C GLU A 382 -18.27 18.49 -8.40
N LEU A 383 -18.22 19.61 -9.12
CA LEU A 383 -17.69 20.87 -8.62
C LEU A 383 -18.69 21.98 -8.90
N ILE A 384 -19.23 22.56 -7.82
CA ILE A 384 -20.12 23.72 -7.88
C ILE A 384 -19.40 24.90 -7.25
N GLY A 385 -19.48 26.05 -7.91
CA GLY A 385 -18.84 27.30 -7.48
C GLY A 385 -19.79 28.47 -7.57
N ARG A 386 -19.81 29.30 -6.53
CA ARG A 386 -20.81 30.37 -6.34
C ARG A 386 -20.14 31.69 -6.03
N ILE A 387 -20.68 32.75 -6.61
CA ILE A 387 -20.42 34.11 -6.17
C ILE A 387 -21.30 34.37 -4.96
N ASP A 388 -20.71 34.80 -3.85
CA ASP A 388 -21.42 35.12 -2.62
C ASP A 388 -21.60 36.64 -2.52
N SER A 389 -22.78 37.11 -2.95
CA SER A 389 -23.07 38.54 -2.95
C SER A 389 -23.18 39.13 -1.55
N ASN A 390 -22.52 40.27 -1.35
CA ASN A 390 -22.63 41.08 -0.14
C ASN A 390 -23.42 42.39 -0.36
N GLY A 391 -24.03 42.56 -1.53
CA GLY A 391 -24.80 43.75 -1.91
C GLY A 391 -23.95 44.99 -2.23
N ASN A 392 -22.63 44.89 -2.27
CA ASN A 392 -21.76 46.01 -2.62
C ASN A 392 -21.53 46.10 -4.14
N LEU A 393 -21.25 47.31 -4.62
CA LEU A 393 -20.79 47.54 -5.98
C LEU A 393 -19.35 47.06 -6.11
N VAL A 394 -19.11 46.10 -7.00
CA VAL A 394 -17.79 45.52 -7.28
C VAL A 394 -17.53 45.51 -8.77
N SER A 395 -16.26 45.53 -9.18
CA SER A 395 -15.90 45.48 -10.59
C SER A 395 -15.57 44.06 -11.01
N ILE A 396 -16.33 43.52 -11.96
CA ILE A 396 -16.10 42.18 -12.54
C ILE A 396 -16.13 42.27 -14.06
N SER A 397 -15.24 41.53 -14.71
CA SER A 397 -15.10 41.44 -16.16
C SER A 397 -14.92 39.99 -16.60
N LEU A 398 -15.09 39.71 -17.89
CA LEU A 398 -14.80 38.38 -18.45
C LEU A 398 -13.29 38.04 -18.48
N ASN A 399 -12.42 38.98 -18.10
CA ASN A 399 -11.00 38.67 -17.86
C ASN A 399 -10.76 38.08 -16.47
N ASP A 400 -11.73 38.23 -15.56
CA ASP A 400 -11.67 37.64 -14.23
C ASP A 400 -11.94 36.13 -14.31
N SER A 401 -11.36 35.40 -13.36
CA SER A 401 -11.43 33.95 -13.33
C SER A 401 -11.34 33.42 -11.90
N VAL A 402 -11.87 32.22 -11.73
CA VAL A 402 -11.60 31.39 -10.57
C VAL A 402 -10.80 30.18 -11.03
N TYR A 403 -9.61 30.03 -10.49
CA TYR A 403 -8.68 28.96 -10.84
C TYR A 403 -8.58 27.98 -9.67
N ILE A 404 -8.89 26.72 -9.92
CA ILE A 404 -8.94 25.65 -8.93
C ILE A 404 -7.97 24.54 -9.36
N VAL A 405 -7.00 24.22 -8.51
CA VAL A 405 -6.10 23.10 -8.69
C VAL A 405 -6.40 22.07 -7.63
N MET A 406 -6.81 20.88 -8.06
CA MET A 406 -7.04 19.73 -7.19
C MET A 406 -5.92 18.73 -7.40
N SER A 407 -5.33 18.22 -6.34
CA SER A 407 -4.20 17.29 -6.41
C SER A 407 -4.39 16.13 -5.46
N LEU A 408 -4.41 14.92 -6.00
CA LEU A 408 -4.31 13.67 -5.25
C LEU A 408 -2.84 13.39 -4.97
N GLN A 409 -2.46 13.31 -3.70
CA GLN A 409 -1.06 13.26 -3.28
C GLN A 409 -0.78 12.15 -2.28
N ASN A 410 0.40 11.52 -2.43
CA ASN A 410 0.98 10.56 -1.49
C ASN A 410 0.03 9.38 -1.16
N VAL A 411 -0.66 8.86 -2.17
CA VAL A 411 -1.63 7.77 -1.97
C VAL A 411 -0.90 6.44 -1.80
N VAL A 412 -1.14 5.81 -0.66
CA VAL A 412 -0.67 4.45 -0.36
C VAL A 412 -1.89 3.54 -0.25
N PRO A 413 -2.00 2.48 -1.07
CA PRO A 413 -3.11 1.53 -0.97
C PRO A 413 -3.04 0.72 0.32
N GLU A 414 -4.19 0.55 0.98
CA GLU A 414 -4.45 -0.55 1.92
C GLU A 414 -4.88 -1.81 1.15
N TYR A 415 -5.65 -1.60 0.09
CA TYR A 415 -6.08 -2.60 -0.87
C TYR A 415 -6.20 -1.98 -2.26
N ALA A 416 -5.85 -2.71 -3.31
CA ALA A 416 -6.10 -2.30 -4.69
C ALA A 416 -6.52 -3.50 -5.54
N GLU A 417 -7.40 -3.26 -6.52
CA GLU A 417 -7.96 -4.27 -7.42
C GLU A 417 -7.95 -3.77 -8.87
N GLY A 418 -7.67 -4.67 -9.81
CA GLY A 418 -7.70 -4.38 -11.25
C GLY A 418 -6.68 -5.21 -12.03
N TYR A 419 -5.90 -4.56 -12.89
CA TYR A 419 -4.69 -5.11 -13.50
C TYR A 419 -3.50 -4.33 -12.96
N LEU A 420 -2.63 -4.97 -12.18
CA LEU A 420 -1.53 -4.30 -11.47
C LEU A 420 -0.25 -4.16 -12.32
N GLY A 421 -0.36 -4.45 -13.62
CA GLY A 421 0.72 -4.25 -14.58
C GLY A 421 1.69 -5.41 -14.72
N GLN A 422 2.45 -5.34 -15.81
CA GLN A 422 3.61 -6.19 -16.05
C GLN A 422 4.86 -5.43 -15.62
N GLN A 423 5.50 -5.90 -14.55
CA GLN A 423 6.71 -5.34 -13.98
C GLN A 423 7.79 -6.42 -13.93
N SER A 424 9.03 -6.05 -14.24
CA SER A 424 10.20 -6.93 -14.11
C SER A 424 11.08 -6.45 -12.95
N PHE A 425 11.46 -7.39 -12.08
CA PHE A 425 12.36 -7.19 -10.96
C PHE A 425 13.53 -8.14 -11.12
N ALA A 426 14.76 -7.61 -11.16
CA ALA A 426 15.96 -8.42 -11.15
C ALA A 426 16.70 -8.23 -9.83
N VAL A 427 17.08 -9.34 -9.20
CA VAL A 427 17.80 -9.36 -7.92
C VAL A 427 19.01 -10.26 -8.08
N ALA A 428 20.20 -9.73 -7.79
CA ALA A 428 21.43 -10.48 -7.70
C ALA A 428 22.08 -10.24 -6.33
N ASP A 429 22.20 -11.29 -5.52
CA ASP A 429 22.71 -11.18 -4.15
C ASP A 429 23.32 -12.50 -3.66
N THR A 430 23.85 -12.51 -2.44
CA THR A 430 24.41 -13.69 -1.76
C THR A 430 23.70 -13.90 -0.42
N SER A 431 23.28 -15.13 -0.15
CA SER A 431 22.70 -15.53 1.14
C SER A 431 23.57 -16.58 1.81
N ASP A 432 23.62 -16.54 3.16
CA ASP A 432 24.30 -17.56 3.95
C ASP A 432 23.55 -18.88 3.82
N PHE A 433 24.30 -19.95 3.58
CA PHE A 433 23.76 -21.29 3.37
C PHE A 433 24.76 -22.29 3.89
N GLU A 434 24.69 -22.56 5.19
CA GLU A 434 25.60 -23.48 5.86
C GLU A 434 24.95 -24.86 5.99
N ILE A 435 25.65 -25.87 5.49
CA ILE A 435 25.32 -27.28 5.75
C ILE A 435 25.96 -27.66 7.09
N SER A 436 25.15 -28.21 8.00
CA SER A 436 25.45 -28.45 9.43
C SER A 436 26.91 -28.78 9.80
N ASP A 437 27.33 -28.23 10.95
CA ASP A 437 28.59 -28.47 11.68
C ASP A 437 28.93 -29.95 11.94
N ILE A 438 27.97 -30.86 11.78
CA ILE A 438 28.17 -32.31 11.94
C ILE A 438 29.27 -32.82 11.00
N PHE A 439 29.49 -32.14 9.89
CA PHE A 439 30.51 -32.49 8.91
C PHE A 439 31.82 -31.74 9.08
N ASP A 440 31.96 -30.92 10.13
CA ASP A 440 33.18 -30.19 10.40
C ASP A 440 34.37 -31.12 10.56
N ASN A 441 35.49 -30.73 9.94
CA ASN A 441 36.75 -31.50 9.94
C ASN A 441 36.64 -32.93 9.37
N SER A 442 35.55 -33.25 8.67
CA SER A 442 35.28 -34.54 8.05
C SER A 442 35.32 -34.42 6.53
N ALA A 443 35.90 -35.39 5.83
CA ALA A 443 35.84 -35.46 4.38
C ALA A 443 34.67 -36.36 3.99
N ILE A 444 33.57 -35.76 3.54
CA ILE A 444 32.34 -36.47 3.22
C ILE A 444 32.01 -36.24 1.75
N SER A 445 31.49 -37.28 1.10
CA SER A 445 30.93 -37.22 -0.24
C SER A 445 29.49 -37.69 -0.14
N ILE A 446 28.56 -36.83 -0.54
CA ILE A 446 27.12 -37.10 -0.54
C ILE A 446 26.76 -37.76 -1.86
N ASN A 447 26.03 -38.87 -1.79
CA ASN A 447 25.58 -39.61 -2.96
C ASN A 447 24.54 -38.82 -3.74
N GLN A 448 23.57 -38.23 -3.04
CA GLN A 448 22.44 -37.53 -3.63
C GLN A 448 21.98 -36.36 -2.76
N ALA A 449 21.52 -35.31 -3.42
CA ALA A 449 20.87 -34.18 -2.79
C ALA A 449 19.68 -33.75 -3.64
N LYS A 450 18.64 -33.23 -2.98
CA LYS A 450 17.55 -32.51 -3.62
C LYS A 450 17.56 -31.09 -3.11
N LEU A 451 17.25 -30.16 -4.00
CA LEU A 451 17.04 -28.77 -3.66
C LEU A 451 15.68 -28.34 -4.20
N SER A 452 14.91 -27.60 -3.42
CA SER A 452 13.60 -27.09 -3.79
C SER A 452 13.56 -25.59 -3.56
N LEU A 453 13.46 -24.83 -4.64
CA LEU A 453 13.20 -23.39 -4.59
C LEU A 453 11.68 -23.20 -4.43
N SER A 454 11.25 -22.73 -3.27
CA SER A 454 9.85 -22.56 -2.91
C SER A 454 9.47 -21.09 -2.92
N VAL A 455 8.59 -20.68 -3.81
CA VAL A 455 8.06 -19.31 -3.89
C VAL A 455 6.66 -19.30 -3.30
N ARG A 456 6.47 -18.50 -2.24
CA ARG A 456 5.18 -18.25 -1.61
C ARG A 456 4.68 -16.87 -2.03
N ASN A 457 3.54 -16.83 -2.70
CA ASN A 457 2.94 -15.61 -3.23
C ASN A 457 1.65 -15.28 -2.50
N GLN A 458 1.63 -14.17 -1.75
CA GLN A 458 0.41 -13.62 -1.13
C GLN A 458 -0.28 -12.56 -2.00
N VAL A 459 0.36 -12.17 -3.09
CA VAL A 459 -0.11 -11.07 -3.93
C VAL A 459 -0.95 -11.66 -5.03
N GLY A 460 -2.12 -11.07 -5.26
CA GLY A 460 -3.10 -11.46 -6.27
C GLY A 460 -2.66 -11.28 -7.72
N VAL A 461 -1.38 -11.36 -8.05
CA VAL A 461 -0.83 -11.19 -9.39
C VAL A 461 -0.13 -12.48 -9.81
N GLU A 462 -0.41 -12.97 -11.02
CA GLU A 462 0.33 -14.09 -11.59
C GLU A 462 1.75 -13.62 -11.93
N GLY A 463 2.76 -14.44 -11.60
CA GLY A 463 4.15 -14.10 -11.85
C GLY A 463 4.89 -15.18 -12.63
N SER A 464 6.11 -14.86 -13.04
CA SER A 464 7.08 -15.84 -13.50
C SER A 464 8.46 -15.54 -12.94
N VAL A 465 9.24 -16.58 -12.67
CA VAL A 465 10.61 -16.48 -12.13
C VAL A 465 11.58 -17.11 -13.09
N ARG A 466 12.64 -16.39 -13.43
CA ARG A 466 13.77 -16.90 -14.20
C ARG A 466 15.02 -16.88 -13.31
N ILE A 467 15.69 -18.02 -13.20
CA ILE A 467 16.97 -18.10 -12.49
C ILE A 467 18.06 -17.92 -13.55
N ASN A 468 18.71 -16.76 -13.54
CA ASN A 468 19.81 -16.46 -14.47
C ASN A 468 21.11 -17.14 -14.02
N ASN A 469 21.37 -17.15 -12.70
CA ASN A 469 22.54 -17.78 -12.10
C ASN A 469 22.23 -18.24 -10.67
N LEU A 470 22.76 -19.40 -10.31
CA LEU A 470 22.80 -19.89 -8.94
C LEU A 470 24.17 -20.53 -8.73
N THR A 471 24.95 -20.05 -7.77
CA THR A 471 26.30 -20.53 -7.51
C THR A 471 26.49 -20.82 -6.04
N ALA A 472 26.82 -22.07 -5.72
CA ALA A 472 27.25 -22.48 -4.39
C ALA A 472 28.71 -22.05 -4.18
N VAL A 473 29.02 -21.48 -3.02
CA VAL A 473 30.35 -20.99 -2.68
C VAL A 473 30.74 -21.59 -1.34
N ASN A 474 31.99 -22.07 -1.25
CA ASN A 474 32.66 -22.39 0.01
C ASN A 474 33.86 -21.46 0.17
N SER A 475 33.71 -20.46 1.04
CA SER A 475 34.73 -19.43 1.29
C SER A 475 35.96 -19.98 2.02
N ASN A 476 35.84 -21.08 2.77
CA ASN A 476 36.93 -21.66 3.54
C ASN A 476 37.99 -22.32 2.65
N ILE A 477 37.57 -22.96 1.55
CA ILE A 477 38.46 -23.62 0.59
C ILE A 477 38.58 -22.88 -0.75
N ASN A 478 37.96 -21.70 -0.87
CA ASN A 478 37.88 -20.91 -2.11
C ASN A 478 37.37 -21.72 -3.31
N SER A 479 36.31 -22.51 -3.10
CA SER A 479 35.67 -23.31 -4.15
C SER A 479 34.29 -22.74 -4.47
N GLN A 480 33.90 -22.82 -5.75
CA GLN A 480 32.56 -22.44 -6.19
C GLN A 480 32.09 -23.38 -7.29
N VAL A 481 30.79 -23.69 -7.28
CA VAL A 481 30.14 -24.51 -8.31
C VAL A 481 28.85 -23.84 -8.72
N THR A 482 28.74 -23.53 -10.02
CA THR A 482 27.54 -22.95 -10.60
C THR A 482 26.55 -24.06 -10.99
N LEU A 483 25.27 -23.81 -10.75
CA LEU A 483 24.17 -24.67 -11.14
C LEU A 483 24.13 -24.79 -12.68
N ASN A 484 24.21 -26.01 -13.16
CA ASN A 484 23.85 -26.40 -14.51
C ASN A 484 22.58 -27.23 -14.41
N SER A 485 21.51 -26.76 -15.05
CA SER A 485 20.21 -27.42 -15.00
C SER A 485 19.45 -27.25 -16.31
N THR A 486 18.63 -28.25 -16.64
CA THR A 486 17.71 -28.18 -17.77
C THR A 486 16.45 -27.38 -17.45
N ILE A 487 16.11 -27.19 -16.17
CA ILE A 487 14.90 -26.45 -15.77
C ILE A 487 15.07 -24.93 -15.74
N THR A 488 16.31 -24.41 -15.70
CA THR A 488 16.57 -22.95 -15.79
C THR A 488 16.37 -22.39 -17.20
N ALA A 489 16.12 -23.23 -18.20
CA ALA A 489 15.92 -22.82 -19.59
C ALA A 489 14.58 -22.08 -19.83
N ASN A 490 13.57 -22.30 -18.98
CA ASN A 490 12.26 -21.64 -19.10
C ASN A 490 11.89 -20.94 -17.78
N PRO A 491 11.21 -19.78 -17.84
CA PRO A 491 10.65 -19.16 -16.64
C PRO A 491 9.62 -20.07 -15.97
N PHE A 492 9.65 -20.07 -14.65
CA PHE A 492 8.70 -20.80 -13.84
C PHE A 492 7.48 -19.96 -13.50
N ILE A 493 6.27 -20.50 -13.62
CA ILE A 493 5.05 -19.75 -13.30
C ILE A 493 4.77 -19.75 -11.79
N ILE A 494 4.52 -18.58 -11.23
CA ILE A 494 3.99 -18.37 -9.89
C ILE A 494 2.49 -18.12 -10.01
N SER A 495 1.68 -19.03 -9.49
CA SER A 495 0.22 -18.83 -9.46
C SER A 495 -0.16 -17.73 -8.47
N LYS A 496 -1.21 -16.97 -8.77
CA LYS A 496 -1.79 -16.02 -7.81
C LYS A 496 -2.74 -16.69 -6.80
N PRO A 497 -2.82 -16.19 -5.55
CA PRO A 497 -3.78 -16.66 -4.56
C PRO A 497 -5.19 -16.18 -4.85
N THR A 498 -6.15 -16.70 -4.08
CA THR A 498 -7.56 -16.25 -4.12
C THR A 498 -7.72 -14.99 -3.28
N ASN A 499 -8.47 -14.02 -3.80
CA ASN A 499 -8.79 -12.79 -3.08
C ASN A 499 -9.68 -13.09 -1.87
N THR A 500 -9.33 -12.56 -0.69
CA THR A 500 -10.11 -12.70 0.54
C THR A 500 -11.33 -11.76 0.57
N PHE A 501 -11.27 -10.67 -0.21
CA PHE A 501 -12.22 -9.55 -0.18
C PHE A 501 -12.43 -8.92 1.22
N ASP A 502 -11.46 -9.12 2.13
CA ASP A 502 -11.49 -8.60 3.49
C ASP A 502 -10.08 -8.25 3.95
N ILE A 503 -9.86 -6.96 4.22
CA ILE A 503 -8.58 -6.39 4.68
C ILE A 503 -8.13 -6.93 6.04
N ASN A 504 -9.05 -7.51 6.83
CA ASN A 504 -8.73 -8.08 8.15
C ASN A 504 -8.36 -9.56 8.06
N THR A 505 -8.46 -10.16 6.87
CA THR A 505 -8.18 -11.57 6.63
C THR A 505 -6.90 -11.70 5.81
N ASN A 506 -5.85 -12.27 6.42
CA ASN A 506 -4.58 -12.51 5.73
C ASN A 506 -4.76 -13.41 4.50
N VAL A 507 -4.13 -13.03 3.39
CA VAL A 507 -4.12 -13.84 2.18
C VAL A 507 -3.33 -15.13 2.44
N THR A 508 -3.96 -16.27 2.14
CA THR A 508 -3.29 -17.57 2.18
C THR A 508 -2.39 -17.68 0.94
N PRO A 509 -1.06 -17.82 1.10
CA PRO A 509 -0.15 -17.82 -0.04
C PRO A 509 -0.33 -19.07 -0.91
N THR A 510 -0.23 -18.89 -2.22
CA THR A 510 0.08 -19.99 -3.13
C THR A 510 1.55 -20.34 -3.01
N THR A 511 1.88 -21.63 -3.06
CA THR A 511 3.27 -22.10 -3.00
C THR A 511 3.62 -22.83 -4.28
N THR A 512 4.61 -22.32 -5.01
CA THR A 512 5.21 -23.02 -6.16
C THR A 512 6.57 -23.56 -5.77
N ASN A 513 6.82 -24.85 -6.02
CA ASN A 513 8.09 -25.51 -5.72
C ASN A 513 8.81 -25.91 -7.00
N PHE A 514 10.10 -25.60 -7.09
CA PHE A 514 10.97 -25.99 -8.19
C PHE A 514 12.04 -26.96 -7.69
N GLU A 515 11.85 -28.23 -8.03
CA GLU A 515 12.73 -29.30 -7.58
C GLU A 515 13.92 -29.51 -8.51
N LEU A 516 15.11 -29.42 -7.93
CA LEU A 516 16.41 -29.72 -8.51
C LEU A 516 16.94 -31.01 -7.89
N ASN A 517 17.28 -31.96 -8.73
CA ASN A 517 17.90 -33.23 -8.36
C ASN A 517 18.90 -33.66 -9.44
N GLN A 518 19.51 -34.83 -9.28
CA GLN A 518 20.54 -35.35 -10.17
C GLN A 518 20.06 -35.61 -11.60
N ASN A 519 18.76 -35.79 -11.81
CA ASN A 519 18.20 -36.07 -13.13
C ASN A 519 18.06 -34.81 -13.98
N ASN A 520 17.98 -33.63 -13.35
CA ASN A 520 17.75 -32.36 -14.04
C ASN A 520 18.80 -31.28 -13.73
N SER A 521 19.81 -31.58 -12.90
CA SER A 521 20.85 -30.64 -12.51
C SER A 521 22.11 -31.29 -11.94
N ASN A 522 23.17 -30.50 -11.80
CA ASN A 522 24.39 -30.85 -11.06
C ASN A 522 24.31 -30.56 -9.56
N ILE A 523 23.12 -30.56 -8.95
CA ILE A 523 22.93 -30.12 -7.55
C ILE A 523 23.79 -30.87 -6.52
N THR A 524 24.10 -32.14 -6.78
CA THR A 524 24.98 -32.93 -5.89
C THR A 524 26.41 -32.38 -5.86
N ASP A 525 26.91 -31.83 -6.98
CA ASP A 525 28.23 -31.19 -7.03
C ASP A 525 28.25 -29.89 -6.23
N LEU A 526 27.16 -29.12 -6.26
CA LEU A 526 27.00 -27.88 -5.49
C LEU A 526 27.01 -28.16 -3.98
N ILE A 527 26.34 -29.23 -3.55
CA ILE A 527 26.27 -29.61 -2.13
C ILE A 527 27.59 -30.23 -1.65
N ASN A 528 28.30 -30.98 -2.50
CA ASN A 528 29.56 -31.64 -2.16
C ASN A 528 30.76 -30.69 -1.96
N ILE A 529 30.64 -29.41 -2.33
CA ILE A 529 31.64 -28.41 -1.93
C ILE A 529 31.39 -27.86 -0.52
N TYR A 530 30.37 -28.31 0.20
CA TYR A 530 29.98 -27.81 1.52
C TYR A 530 29.86 -26.28 1.52
N PRO A 531 28.92 -25.73 0.74
CA PRO A 531 28.79 -24.29 0.67
C PRO A 531 28.55 -23.70 2.06
N ASP A 532 29.14 -22.53 2.28
CA ASP A 532 28.77 -21.60 3.36
C ASP A 532 27.84 -20.51 2.82
N LYS A 533 27.80 -20.32 1.50
CA LYS A 533 27.02 -19.27 0.82
C LYS A 533 26.43 -19.75 -0.49
N ILE A 534 25.33 -19.11 -0.87
CA ILE A 534 24.72 -19.22 -2.20
C ILE A 534 24.59 -17.83 -2.81
N TYR A 535 25.24 -17.63 -3.95
CA TYR A 535 24.98 -16.50 -4.84
C TYR A 535 23.80 -16.83 -5.76
N TYR A 536 22.87 -15.90 -5.93
CA TYR A 536 21.72 -16.04 -6.82
C TYR A 536 21.50 -14.78 -7.65
N ASP A 537 21.08 -14.97 -8.91
CA ASP A 537 20.60 -13.93 -9.84
C ASP A 537 19.26 -14.40 -10.39
N ILE A 538 18.19 -13.72 -9.99
CA ILE A 538 16.80 -14.09 -10.25
C ILE A 538 16.07 -12.89 -10.84
N GLU A 539 15.29 -13.14 -11.89
CA GLU A 539 14.35 -12.18 -12.47
C GLU A 539 12.92 -12.64 -12.22
N VAL A 540 12.06 -11.73 -11.75
CA VAL A 540 10.63 -11.94 -11.53
C VAL A 540 9.86 -11.03 -12.47
N LEU A 541 8.91 -11.58 -13.23
CA LEU A 541 8.02 -10.84 -14.11
C LEU A 541 6.56 -11.03 -13.66
N THR A 542 5.85 -9.95 -13.34
CA THR A 542 4.40 -10.01 -13.06
C THR A 542 3.60 -9.99 -14.35
N ASN A 543 2.40 -10.58 -14.33
CA ASN A 543 1.51 -10.65 -15.49
C ASN A 543 2.22 -11.10 -16.80
N PRO A 544 2.97 -12.21 -16.79
CA PRO A 544 3.83 -12.60 -17.91
C PRO A 544 3.06 -12.84 -19.22
N ASN A 545 1.79 -13.25 -19.12
CA ASN A 545 0.93 -13.61 -20.25
C ASN A 545 -0.08 -12.52 -20.65
N ASN A 546 -0.19 -11.44 -19.88
CA ASN A 546 -1.26 -10.44 -20.01
C ASN A 546 -0.69 -9.11 -20.52
N PRO A 547 -0.65 -8.87 -21.84
CA PRO A 547 -0.29 -7.55 -22.38
C PRO A 547 -1.38 -6.52 -22.02
N PRO A 548 -1.07 -5.21 -21.98
CA PRO A 548 -2.02 -4.16 -21.61
C PRO A 548 -3.12 -3.87 -22.66
N SER A 549 -3.74 -4.88 -23.27
CA SER A 549 -4.96 -4.70 -24.07
C SER A 549 -6.19 -4.45 -23.17
N ALA A 550 -7.24 -3.84 -23.73
CA ALA A 550 -8.46 -3.46 -23.02
C ALA A 550 -9.38 -4.64 -22.64
N THR A 551 -8.99 -5.88 -22.95
CA THR A 551 -9.85 -7.08 -22.85
C THR A 551 -9.47 -8.03 -21.71
N ASN A 552 -8.64 -7.60 -20.76
CA ASN A 552 -8.10 -8.48 -19.72
C ASN A 552 -9.03 -8.63 -18.51
N ILE A 553 -8.90 -9.79 -17.88
CA ILE A 553 -9.43 -10.09 -16.54
C ILE A 553 -8.80 -9.08 -15.57
N LEU A 554 -9.63 -8.25 -14.91
CA LEU A 554 -9.23 -7.22 -13.94
C LEU A 554 -9.37 -7.75 -12.51
N ASP A 555 -8.79 -8.92 -12.26
CA ASP A 555 -8.91 -9.67 -11.00
C ASP A 555 -7.57 -9.77 -10.26
N ASP A 556 -6.57 -8.96 -10.64
CA ASP A 556 -5.39 -8.79 -9.81
C ASP A 556 -5.75 -7.98 -8.57
N PHE A 557 -5.11 -8.33 -7.45
CA PHE A 557 -5.32 -7.63 -6.20
C PHE A 557 -4.06 -7.60 -5.34
N ILE A 558 -4.04 -6.68 -4.40
CA ILE A 558 -2.98 -6.56 -3.40
C ILE A 558 -3.54 -5.99 -2.10
N TYR A 559 -3.10 -6.54 -0.96
CA TYR A 559 -3.27 -5.95 0.36
C TYR A 559 -1.95 -5.38 0.87
N TYR A 560 -2.04 -4.33 1.69
CA TYR A 560 -0.87 -3.74 2.32
C TYR A 560 -0.13 -4.76 3.18
N GLY A 561 1.18 -4.90 2.95
CA GLY A 561 2.03 -5.86 3.67
C GLY A 561 2.05 -7.26 3.06
N ASP A 562 1.28 -7.53 2.00
CA ASP A 562 1.42 -8.77 1.24
C ASP A 562 2.83 -8.89 0.66
N SER A 563 3.34 -10.12 0.66
CA SER A 563 4.70 -10.39 0.21
C SER A 563 4.81 -11.61 -0.70
N VAL A 564 5.84 -11.59 -1.53
CA VAL A 564 6.33 -12.75 -2.26
C VAL A 564 7.64 -13.15 -1.62
N THR A 565 7.68 -14.36 -1.05
CA THR A 565 8.86 -14.87 -0.34
C THR A 565 9.41 -16.11 -1.02
N THR A 566 10.73 -16.20 -1.10
CA THR A 566 11.44 -17.28 -1.78
C THR A 566 12.36 -17.98 -0.80
N TYR A 567 12.16 -19.29 -0.64
CA TYR A 567 12.96 -20.16 0.22
C TYR A 567 13.76 -21.14 -0.62
N ILE A 568 14.99 -21.39 -0.20
CA ILE A 568 15.78 -22.52 -0.68
C ILE A 568 15.72 -23.64 0.34
N ASN A 569 15.24 -24.81 -0.07
CA ASN A 569 15.13 -25.97 0.79
C ASN A 569 16.06 -27.06 0.26
N ALA A 570 16.97 -27.57 1.07
CA ALA A 570 17.81 -28.71 0.69
C ALA A 570 17.44 -29.94 1.51
N GLU A 571 17.30 -31.07 0.82
CA GLU A 571 17.11 -32.38 1.42
C GLU A 571 18.33 -33.25 1.05
N ILE A 572 19.10 -33.65 2.06
CA ILE A 572 20.32 -34.44 1.91
C ILE A 572 20.13 -35.78 2.63
N PRO A 573 19.75 -36.85 1.91
CA PRO A 573 19.77 -38.19 2.47
C PRO A 573 21.17 -38.57 2.97
N LEU A 574 21.26 -39.20 4.15
CA LEU A 574 22.51 -39.73 4.71
C LEU A 574 22.97 -41.00 3.98
N SER A 575 23.19 -40.86 2.69
CA SER A 575 23.85 -41.81 1.81
C SER A 575 25.19 -41.21 1.43
N LEU A 576 26.25 -41.57 2.14
CA LEU A 576 27.51 -40.84 2.08
C LEU A 576 28.74 -41.76 2.05
N ILE A 577 29.86 -41.23 1.61
CA ILE A 577 31.20 -41.77 1.88
C ILE A 577 31.81 -40.83 2.93
N ALA A 578 32.21 -41.37 4.08
CA ALA A 578 32.82 -40.59 5.15
C ALA A 578 34.28 -40.97 5.32
N LYS A 579 35.12 -39.97 5.56
CA LYS A 579 36.48 -40.10 6.04
C LYS A 579 36.68 -39.14 7.19
N ASN A 580 37.17 -39.66 8.32
CA ASN A 580 37.32 -38.92 9.57
C ASN A 580 36.01 -38.29 10.08
N LEU A 581 34.86 -38.96 9.91
CA LEU A 581 33.60 -38.49 10.50
C LEU A 581 33.60 -38.83 12.00
N PHE A 582 33.47 -37.84 12.86
CA PHE A 582 33.50 -38.04 14.32
C PHE A 582 32.12 -37.96 14.94
N LEU A 583 31.75 -38.97 15.73
CA LEU A 583 30.60 -38.94 16.62
C LEU A 583 31.09 -39.02 18.06
N SER A 584 30.70 -38.07 18.90
CA SER A 584 31.16 -37.96 20.28
C SER A 584 30.01 -37.85 21.26
N ASP A 585 30.10 -38.57 22.39
CA ASP A 585 29.14 -38.48 23.49
C ASP A 585 29.83 -38.63 24.85
N THR A 586 29.25 -38.07 25.91
CA THR A 586 29.74 -38.21 27.28
C THR A 586 28.87 -39.17 28.08
N ALA A 587 29.52 -40.07 28.82
CA ALA A 587 28.82 -41.06 29.62
C ALA A 587 29.29 -41.04 31.08
N ASN A 588 28.32 -41.18 31.98
CA ASN A 588 28.57 -41.36 33.40
C ASN A 588 28.91 -42.84 33.67
N TYR A 589 29.84 -43.08 34.58
CA TYR A 589 30.19 -44.43 35.04
C TYR A 589 30.01 -44.52 36.56
N ASN A 590 29.89 -45.74 37.06
CA ASN A 590 29.72 -46.02 38.48
C ASN A 590 30.97 -46.72 39.02
N LEU A 591 31.94 -45.94 39.50
CA LEU A 591 33.14 -46.43 40.17
C LEU A 591 33.58 -45.42 41.23
N THR A 592 33.70 -45.84 42.48
CA THR A 592 34.04 -44.98 43.63
C THR A 592 35.39 -45.36 44.25
N GLU A 593 35.93 -44.50 45.12
CA GLU A 593 37.14 -44.81 45.89
C GLU A 593 36.98 -46.09 46.74
N GLU A 594 35.77 -46.35 47.24
CA GLU A 594 35.48 -47.54 48.05
C GLU A 594 35.59 -48.82 47.22
N ASP A 595 35.12 -48.78 45.96
CA ASP A 595 35.14 -49.92 45.04
C ASP A 595 36.57 -50.36 44.69
N ILE A 596 37.51 -49.42 44.64
CA ILE A 596 38.91 -49.68 44.25
C ILE A 596 39.86 -49.89 45.43
N LYS A 597 39.40 -49.71 46.68
CA LYS A 597 40.25 -49.66 47.90
C LYS A 597 41.17 -50.86 48.12
N ASN A 598 40.75 -52.07 47.72
CA ASN A 598 41.56 -53.29 47.84
C ASN A 598 41.88 -53.94 46.49
N VAL A 599 41.78 -53.17 45.40
CA VAL A 599 42.13 -53.63 44.06
C VAL A 599 43.64 -53.47 43.85
N ASN A 600 44.32 -54.57 43.50
CA ASN A 600 45.77 -54.55 43.25
C ASN A 600 46.12 -54.20 41.79
N GLY A 601 45.11 -54.13 40.93
CA GLY A 601 45.21 -53.96 39.48
C GLY A 601 44.21 -54.88 38.78
N GLY A 602 44.11 -54.76 37.46
CA GLY A 602 43.25 -55.62 36.67
C GLY A 602 43.06 -55.13 35.25
N ASN A 603 41.93 -55.51 34.66
CA ASN A 603 41.56 -55.11 33.32
C ASN A 603 40.17 -54.46 33.30
N LEU A 604 39.97 -53.51 32.40
CA LEU A 604 38.65 -53.08 31.96
C LEU A 604 38.35 -53.74 30.62
N ASN A 605 37.33 -54.57 30.58
CA ASN A 605 36.85 -55.20 29.37
C ASN A 605 35.78 -54.30 28.73
N LEU A 606 36.14 -53.62 27.64
CA LEU A 606 35.23 -52.82 26.83
C LEU A 606 34.61 -53.69 25.74
N TYR A 607 33.30 -53.86 25.80
CA TYR A 607 32.49 -54.53 24.79
C TYR A 607 31.78 -53.48 23.96
N ILE A 608 31.91 -53.58 22.64
CA ILE A 608 31.30 -52.65 21.69
C ILE A 608 30.53 -53.45 20.66
N ASP A 609 29.24 -53.19 20.55
CA ASP A 609 28.37 -53.74 19.52
C ASP A 609 28.09 -52.64 18.49
N ASN A 610 28.68 -52.76 17.29
CA ASN A 610 28.52 -51.80 16.20
C ASN A 610 27.42 -52.25 15.22
N ASP A 611 26.36 -51.44 15.07
CA ASP A 611 25.32 -51.62 14.05
C ASP A 611 25.57 -50.79 12.78
N PHE A 612 26.48 -49.82 12.81
CA PHE A 612 26.74 -48.97 11.66
C PHE A 612 27.40 -49.76 10.52
N PRO A 613 27.03 -49.51 9.25
CA PRO A 613 27.61 -50.15 8.08
C PRO A 613 28.97 -49.54 7.70
N ILE A 614 29.68 -48.98 8.68
CA ILE A 614 30.93 -48.24 8.50
C ILE A 614 31.94 -48.77 9.52
N GLU A 615 33.18 -48.96 9.08
CA GLU A 615 34.29 -49.29 9.98
C GLU A 615 34.58 -48.06 10.84
N SER A 616 34.82 -48.29 12.12
CA SER A 616 35.06 -47.19 13.06
C SER A 616 36.30 -47.42 13.91
N LYS A 617 36.83 -46.34 14.48
CA LYS A 617 37.81 -46.39 15.56
C LYS A 617 37.22 -45.71 16.77
N VAL A 618 37.38 -46.32 17.95
CA VAL A 618 36.93 -45.71 19.20
C VAL A 618 38.10 -45.14 20.00
N GLN A 619 37.88 -44.02 20.65
CA GLN A 619 38.77 -43.50 21.67
C GLN A 619 37.97 -43.09 22.90
N LEU A 620 38.48 -43.46 24.07
CA LEU A 620 37.86 -43.13 25.34
C LEU A 620 38.77 -42.16 26.11
N TYR A 621 38.26 -40.99 26.43
CA TYR A 621 38.96 -39.98 27.23
C TYR A 621 38.27 -39.80 28.58
N LEU A 622 39.05 -39.50 29.60
CA LEU A 622 38.54 -39.13 30.92
C LEU A 622 38.43 -37.61 30.99
N LEU A 623 37.27 -37.14 31.48
CA LEU A 623 36.94 -35.72 31.61
C LEU A 623 36.89 -35.29 33.07
N ASP A 624 37.36 -34.08 33.35
CA ASP A 624 37.17 -33.41 34.64
C ASP A 624 35.76 -32.79 34.76
N ALA A 625 35.48 -32.11 35.88
CA ALA A 625 34.18 -31.46 36.12
C ALA A 625 33.88 -30.28 35.17
N ASN A 626 34.90 -29.75 34.48
CA ASN A 626 34.79 -28.65 33.52
C ASN A 626 34.83 -29.15 32.07
N PHE A 627 34.67 -30.46 31.82
CA PHE A 627 34.76 -31.11 30.50
C PHE A 627 36.12 -31.03 29.81
N ASN A 628 37.20 -30.75 30.54
CA ASN A 628 38.54 -30.82 29.97
C ASN A 628 39.02 -32.28 29.93
N ILE A 629 39.65 -32.66 28.82
CA ILE A 629 40.34 -33.95 28.72
C ILE A 629 41.57 -33.91 29.62
N TYR A 630 41.63 -34.81 30.60
CA TYR A 630 42.79 -34.92 31.48
C TYR A 630 43.57 -36.24 31.29
N ASP A 631 42.96 -37.29 30.74
CA ASP A 631 43.63 -38.57 30.46
C ASP A 631 42.90 -39.39 29.37
N SER A 632 43.52 -40.47 28.86
CA SER A 632 43.00 -41.39 27.84
C SER A 632 43.02 -42.85 28.31
N LEU A 633 41.95 -43.60 28.07
CA LEU A 633 41.86 -45.02 28.44
C LEU A 633 42.41 -45.98 27.38
N LEU A 634 42.46 -45.57 26.11
CA LEU A 634 42.86 -46.43 24.99
C LEU A 634 44.16 -45.93 24.34
N ILE A 635 45.01 -46.88 23.92
CA ILE A 635 46.22 -46.65 23.12
C ILE A 635 45.89 -46.99 21.66
N LEU A 636 46.26 -46.08 20.73
CA LEU A 636 45.78 -45.97 19.35
C LEU A 636 45.92 -47.19 18.41
N GLN A 637 46.51 -48.31 18.86
CA GLN A 637 46.80 -49.47 17.99
C GLN A 637 45.79 -50.63 18.10
N GLN A 638 44.79 -50.59 19.01
CA GLN A 638 43.84 -51.70 19.24
C GLN A 638 42.35 -51.31 19.20
N ASN A 639 42.00 -50.23 18.50
CA ASN A 639 40.67 -49.62 18.59
C ASN A 639 39.80 -49.68 17.32
N ILE A 640 40.20 -50.47 16.31
CA ILE A 640 39.42 -50.63 15.07
C ILE A 640 38.23 -51.57 15.33
N LEU A 641 37.05 -51.09 14.97
CA LEU A 641 35.78 -51.79 15.07
C LEU A 641 35.31 -52.13 13.66
N PRO A 642 35.12 -53.43 13.35
CA PRO A 642 34.63 -53.81 12.04
C PRO A 642 33.26 -53.18 11.79
N ALA A 643 33.03 -52.81 10.54
CA ALA A 643 31.69 -52.52 10.06
C ALA A 643 30.81 -53.73 10.30
N GLY A 644 29.53 -53.46 10.49
CA GLY A 644 28.58 -54.51 10.59
C GLY A 644 28.39 -55.36 9.30
N ILE A 645 27.58 -56.45 9.37
CA ILE A 645 27.13 -57.21 8.18
C ILE A 645 25.84 -56.66 7.52
N ILE A 646 25.93 -56.35 6.22
CA ILE A 646 24.80 -55.91 5.38
C ILE A 646 24.07 -57.14 4.76
N GLN A 647 22.73 -57.16 4.77
CA GLN A 647 21.91 -58.16 4.06
C GLN A 647 20.69 -57.50 3.37
N ASN A 648 20.52 -57.67 2.06
CA ASN A 648 19.46 -57.01 1.26
C ASN A 648 19.46 -55.47 1.37
N SER A 649 20.65 -54.85 1.33
CA SER A 649 20.84 -53.38 1.38
C SER A 649 20.38 -52.69 2.67
N ILE A 650 20.00 -53.46 3.69
CA ILE A 650 19.68 -53.01 5.04
C ILE A 650 20.49 -53.87 6.04
N TYR A 651 20.77 -53.34 7.22
CA TYR A 651 21.55 -54.06 8.23
C TYR A 651 20.68 -54.96 9.10
N THR A 652 21.19 -56.13 9.49
CA THR A 652 20.45 -57.03 10.40
C THR A 652 21.26 -57.64 11.54
N GLN A 653 22.61 -57.56 11.58
CA GLN A 653 23.40 -58.27 12.61
C GLN A 653 24.64 -57.53 13.13
N GLN A 654 24.56 -56.99 14.36
CA GLN A 654 25.62 -56.28 15.09
C GLN A 654 26.97 -57.01 15.12
N LYS A 655 28.09 -56.27 15.03
CA LYS A 655 29.44 -56.81 15.23
C LYS A 655 29.99 -56.44 16.60
N ARG A 656 30.30 -57.47 17.40
CA ARG A 656 30.88 -57.32 18.73
C ARG A 656 32.41 -57.30 18.68
N THR A 657 32.99 -56.27 19.30
CA THR A 657 34.43 -56.18 19.59
C THR A 657 34.65 -56.18 21.10
N LYS A 658 35.67 -56.90 21.57
CA LYS A 658 36.12 -56.86 22.97
C LYS A 658 37.53 -56.28 23.01
N ILE A 659 37.70 -55.14 23.67
CA ILE A 659 39.00 -54.51 23.93
C ILE A 659 39.31 -54.69 25.42
N THR A 660 40.52 -55.17 25.74
CA THR A 660 40.95 -55.38 27.13
C THR A 660 41.96 -54.29 27.48
N ILE A 661 41.61 -53.44 28.44
CA ILE A 661 42.41 -52.30 28.86
C ILE A 661 43.07 -52.62 30.20
N PRO A 662 44.39 -52.87 30.25
CA PRO A 662 45.07 -53.09 31.52
C PRO A 662 45.09 -51.79 32.33
N VAL A 663 44.70 -51.87 33.60
CA VAL A 663 44.64 -50.72 34.51
C VAL A 663 45.49 -50.98 35.76
N SER A 664 46.42 -50.06 36.02
CA SER A 664 47.16 -49.99 37.29
C SER A 664 46.31 -49.33 38.38
N VAL A 665 46.71 -49.48 39.64
CA VAL A 665 46.07 -48.78 40.77
C VAL A 665 46.05 -47.26 40.56
N SER A 666 47.16 -46.68 40.05
CA SER A 666 47.21 -45.25 39.73
C SER A 666 46.21 -44.87 38.64
N LYS A 667 46.04 -45.70 37.60
CA LYS A 667 45.06 -45.46 36.54
C LYS A 667 43.62 -45.57 37.04
N LEU A 668 43.34 -46.48 37.96
CA LEU A 668 42.03 -46.60 38.61
C LEU A 668 41.71 -45.36 39.45
N GLN A 669 42.69 -44.79 40.15
CA GLN A 669 42.53 -43.54 40.88
C GLN A 669 42.25 -42.37 39.94
N GLU A 670 42.93 -42.27 38.80
CA GLU A 670 42.58 -41.30 37.77
C GLU A 670 41.11 -41.48 37.34
N ILE A 671 40.68 -42.71 37.00
CA ILE A 671 39.28 -42.99 36.63
C ILE A 671 38.31 -42.58 37.74
N VAL A 672 38.59 -42.81 39.02
CA VAL A 672 37.71 -42.36 40.12
C VAL A 672 37.69 -40.83 40.24
N ASN A 673 38.80 -40.15 39.92
CA ASN A 673 38.91 -38.70 39.94
C ASN A 673 38.27 -38.01 38.72
N SER A 674 38.02 -38.73 37.60
CA SER A 674 37.19 -38.18 36.52
C SER A 674 35.80 -37.84 37.01
N SER A 675 35.13 -36.96 36.28
CA SER A 675 33.69 -36.81 36.37
C SER A 675 32.95 -37.67 35.33
N ARG A 676 33.49 -37.79 34.12
CA ARG A 676 32.84 -38.47 32.97
C ARG A 676 33.84 -39.14 32.05
N ILE A 677 33.34 -40.03 31.19
CA ILE A 677 34.09 -40.57 30.05
C ILE A 677 33.53 -39.93 28.77
N LEU A 678 34.41 -39.35 27.95
CA LEU A 678 34.12 -38.97 26.57
C LEU A 678 34.40 -40.17 25.66
N ILE A 679 33.37 -40.59 24.94
CA ILE A 679 33.45 -41.59 23.89
C ILE A 679 33.54 -40.85 22.57
N ASN A 680 34.64 -40.99 21.86
CA ASN A 680 34.83 -40.42 20.53
C ASN A 680 34.98 -41.55 19.51
N VAL A 681 34.13 -41.55 18.48
CA VAL A 681 34.08 -42.58 17.45
C VAL A 681 34.39 -41.96 16.08
N GLU A 682 35.46 -42.41 15.45
CA GLU A 682 35.88 -41.99 14.11
C GLU A 682 35.38 -43.01 13.07
N PHE A 683 34.54 -42.59 12.14
CA PHE A 683 33.98 -43.41 11.06
C PHE A 683 34.74 -43.21 9.75
N ASN A 684 35.07 -44.32 9.09
CA ASN A 684 35.69 -44.34 7.77
C ASN A 684 35.02 -45.39 6.87
N THR A 685 34.45 -44.95 5.76
CA THR A 685 33.78 -45.83 4.80
C THR A 685 34.80 -46.72 4.08
N LYS A 686 34.54 -48.04 4.10
CA LYS A 686 35.34 -49.03 3.35
C LYS A 686 34.42 -50.00 2.61
N PRO A 687 34.66 -50.27 1.31
CA PRO A 687 35.62 -49.61 0.42
C PRO A 687 35.33 -48.11 0.23
N GLU A 688 36.39 -47.29 0.03
CA GLU A 688 36.31 -45.81 -0.01
C GLU A 688 35.51 -45.25 -1.21
N ASN A 689 34.93 -46.09 -2.07
CA ASN A 689 34.17 -45.70 -3.26
C ASN A 689 32.71 -46.18 -3.25
N ILE A 690 32.22 -46.72 -2.12
CA ILE A 690 30.85 -47.21 -1.98
C ILE A 690 30.09 -46.31 -1.01
N TYR A 691 29.01 -45.69 -1.48
CA TYR A 691 28.11 -44.94 -0.62
C TYR A 691 27.37 -45.86 0.34
N VAL A 692 27.37 -45.49 1.62
CA VAL A 692 26.72 -46.20 2.70
C VAL A 692 25.53 -45.37 3.20
N LYS A 693 24.39 -46.03 3.36
CA LYS A 693 23.16 -45.42 3.88
C LYS A 693 23.13 -45.52 5.39
N ILE A 694 22.79 -44.43 6.08
CA ILE A 694 22.64 -44.38 7.54
C ILE A 694 21.16 -44.35 7.89
N TYR A 695 20.72 -45.39 8.58
CA TYR A 695 19.35 -45.53 9.04
C TYR A 695 19.24 -45.17 10.53
N ASP A 696 18.04 -44.78 10.93
CA ASP A 696 17.75 -44.26 12.27
C ASP A 696 17.84 -45.29 13.40
N PHE A 697 17.75 -46.57 13.06
CA PHE A 697 17.90 -47.69 13.99
C PHE A 697 19.36 -48.13 14.19
N TYR A 698 20.32 -47.52 13.49
CA TYR A 698 21.74 -47.79 13.72
C TYR A 698 22.24 -47.15 15.00
N LYS A 699 22.91 -47.96 15.82
CA LYS A 699 23.54 -47.54 17.08
C LYS A 699 24.83 -48.30 17.33
N MET A 700 25.66 -47.73 18.19
CA MET A 700 26.84 -48.38 18.73
C MET A 700 26.69 -48.49 20.24
N ASN A 701 26.61 -49.71 20.76
CA ASN A 701 26.43 -49.95 22.20
C ASN A 701 27.79 -50.19 22.86
N PHE A 702 28.07 -49.47 23.94
CA PHE A 702 29.30 -49.59 24.72
C PHE A 702 29.00 -50.15 26.10
N LYS A 703 29.79 -51.13 26.54
CA LYS A 703 29.72 -51.71 27.89
C LYS A 703 31.12 -51.94 28.46
N ILE A 704 31.45 -51.31 29.58
CA ILE A 704 32.70 -51.54 30.30
C ILE A 704 32.45 -52.47 31.50
N VAL A 705 33.23 -53.54 31.60
CA VAL A 705 33.19 -54.49 32.72
C VAL A 705 34.56 -54.54 33.38
N ALA A 706 34.63 -54.21 34.66
CA ALA A 706 35.81 -54.43 35.50
C ALA A 706 36.10 -55.92 35.63
N ASP A 707 37.36 -56.27 35.56
CA ASP A 707 37.93 -57.58 35.86
C ASP A 707 39.15 -57.34 36.76
N PHE A 708 38.87 -57.17 38.05
CA PHE A 708 39.82 -56.68 39.04
C PHE A 708 40.29 -57.79 39.96
N ASN A 709 41.58 -57.77 40.27
CA ASN A 709 42.16 -58.61 41.30
C ASN A 709 42.01 -57.93 42.67
N TYR A 710 41.20 -58.52 43.55
CA TYR A 710 40.81 -57.93 44.83
C TYR A 710 41.42 -58.70 46.00
N SER A 711 42.18 -58.02 46.86
CA SER A 711 42.71 -58.60 48.09
C SER A 711 41.71 -58.51 49.24
N ILE A 712 41.23 -59.67 49.73
CA ILE A 712 40.40 -59.70 50.94
C ILE A 712 41.31 -59.81 52.18
N ASN A 713 41.27 -58.80 53.05
CA ASN A 713 41.96 -58.81 54.34
C ASN A 713 40.93 -59.01 55.47
N LYS A 714 41.04 -60.11 56.23
CA LYS A 714 40.17 -60.37 57.41
C LYS A 714 40.80 -59.83 58.69
#